data_AF-A0A3G9J035-F1
#
_entry.id   AF-A0A3G9J035-F1
#
_cell.length_a   1.000
_cell.length_b   1.000
_cell.length_c   1.000
_cell.angle_alpha   90.00
_cell.angle_beta   90.00
_cell.angle_gamma   90.00
#
_symmetry.space_group_name_H-M   'P 1'
#
loop_
_entity.id
_entity.type
_entity.pdbx_description
1 polymer ?
#
loop_
_entity_poly.entity_id
_entity_poly.type
_entity_poly.pdbx_seq_one_letter_code
_entity_poly.pdbx_strand_id
1 'polypeptide(L)'
;MRTPWFVRGRRKYVAATLLVADLSVGCWSAAMAIGASSSGVTTTTGSTGQVAGVASTSSSQVVVHWKDGRTLDPSDKNQSQFSNLQLTVSQTKDLTDQGLLVSWVGGKPTAGSGAPSDYLQIMQCWASPGSAPTPQQCQWGTPNAANAVQTGLAASSRDLLIGQQADPKQLPSGTCTAEFTHHQFGQPDGCTVPFWSATDPHKSTLGWTNDQYNAPPFTPAQSNEVTYARTADDGTGQYIFNLQSALTAPYLGCGNQALHAAGDTCYLVVVPRGEYNLNGELAANEPNDGSYGSNFDYVAGSPLSASAWQDRIQIPLSFTPIGADCKLGSSTYATAGTEFVGSVFASWQSALCRQGTTFGYSRITDPQARQALVPGGGPVMTYQSAPLDSGAAGSSTLVYAPVANSAIVFTYLIDKNYVSDPKHLNPDYGKNGTQVTDLKLTPLIVAKLLTQSYRSDTPGDGHGAGATVPSTNPDSLLQDPDFLALNPDFKFFNATQIPDGLIAPFGNSDAAKQVWAWLRSDSAAKRFLAGQKVDGASINTAYAGLNLATDASINSFPKNDQTSYLGPDWPKPGYGTLDMRPYAASFADAALKVVNANSGKKTIFDPTLSPPQAVGSGAQTPGVRFEIAITTSEAAALYGLPSAAVVPDANASNPGVLPTSSSIAAQIAGASVPTSVTGVFGVDPGAPVNGGYPLALRTYAAVNVCATALPALKADAQFLAYAAGAGQTPGTQLGQLPPGYSSLTSADKTLTNAAAATLRAEVASPKCSQHTTPKPTATATPSSSGTAAGSGGSVPNGTTPPASSGGAVPSSTKTTVAGDALPGGITPMASISAAGQYGLLAALCFFAPCAVVGPTLLRASRSGS
;
A
#
# COMPACT_ATOMS: atom_id res chain seq x y z
N MET A 1 14.70 -31.96 -48.65
CA MET A 1 15.06 -33.38 -48.81
C MET A 1 16.50 -33.59 -48.38
N ARG A 2 16.73 -34.55 -47.48
CA ARG A 2 17.98 -35.24 -47.14
C ARG A 2 19.14 -34.42 -46.52
N THR A 3 19.27 -34.59 -45.21
CA THR A 3 20.53 -34.59 -44.44
C THR A 3 21.53 -35.64 -44.97
N PRO A 4 22.81 -35.54 -44.59
CA PRO A 4 23.29 -36.51 -43.60
C PRO A 4 24.24 -35.96 -42.50
N TRP A 5 24.09 -36.61 -41.35
CA TRP A 5 25.00 -36.90 -40.23
C TRP A 5 26.39 -37.45 -40.68
N PHE A 6 27.52 -37.54 -39.95
CA PHE A 6 27.88 -37.48 -38.51
C PHE A 6 29.43 -37.48 -38.34
N VAL A 7 29.90 -37.29 -37.08
CA VAL A 7 31.11 -37.88 -36.41
C VAL A 7 32.30 -36.96 -36.00
N ARG A 8 32.38 -36.75 -34.66
CA ARG A 8 33.52 -36.66 -33.68
C ARG A 8 34.70 -35.69 -33.94
N GLY A 9 35.28 -35.01 -32.96
CA GLY A 9 35.07 -34.98 -31.51
C GLY A 9 36.18 -34.20 -30.75
N ARG A 10 35.77 -33.62 -29.61
CA ARG A 10 36.48 -33.38 -28.32
C ARG A 10 37.84 -32.63 -28.22
N ARG A 11 37.80 -31.63 -27.29
CA ARG A 11 38.80 -31.19 -26.26
C ARG A 11 39.93 -30.24 -26.75
N LYS A 12 40.36 -29.15 -26.10
CA LYS A 12 40.20 -28.55 -24.74
C LYS A 12 40.76 -27.09 -24.74
N TYR A 13 40.14 -26.20 -23.93
CA TYR A 13 40.67 -25.13 -23.03
C TYR A 13 41.74 -24.05 -23.37
N VAL A 14 41.34 -22.79 -23.05
CA VAL A 14 41.99 -21.65 -22.30
C VAL A 14 43.00 -20.70 -22.98
N ALA A 15 42.66 -19.39 -22.94
CA ALA A 15 43.44 -18.20 -22.51
C ALA A 15 43.01 -16.95 -23.33
N ALA A 16 42.27 -15.98 -22.77
CA ALA A 16 42.73 -14.78 -22.05
C ALA A 16 43.19 -13.60 -22.96
N THR A 17 42.55 -12.42 -22.83
CA THR A 17 43.11 -11.14 -22.26
C THR A 17 42.58 -9.85 -22.96
N LEU A 18 41.95 -8.99 -22.13
CA LEU A 18 41.89 -7.51 -22.04
C LEU A 18 41.96 -6.57 -23.27
N LEU A 19 41.09 -5.54 -23.24
CA LEU A 19 41.50 -4.13 -23.38
C LEU A 19 40.51 -3.15 -22.71
N VAL A 20 41.09 -2.18 -22.00
CA VAL A 20 40.53 -1.10 -21.18
C VAL A 20 40.68 0.22 -21.94
N ALA A 21 39.78 1.19 -21.72
CA ALA A 21 40.14 2.61 -21.63
C ALA A 21 38.99 3.43 -21.02
N ASP A 22 39.23 4.01 -19.84
CA ASP A 22 38.83 5.39 -19.56
C ASP A 22 39.82 6.03 -18.58
N LEU A 23 40.17 7.28 -18.87
CA LEU A 23 41.37 7.97 -18.41
C LEU A 23 41.00 9.30 -17.74
N SER A 24 41.54 9.50 -16.53
CA SER A 24 42.05 10.78 -15.97
C SER A 24 41.02 11.87 -15.62
N VAL A 25 41.12 12.67 -14.55
CA VAL A 25 42.22 13.46 -13.93
C VAL A 25 41.70 13.83 -12.51
N GLY A 26 42.44 14.04 -11.41
CA GLY A 26 43.86 14.21 -11.11
C GLY A 26 44.01 14.72 -9.66
N CYS A 27 45.10 14.33 -9.01
CA CYS A 27 45.44 14.45 -7.58
C CYS A 27 45.77 15.90 -7.10
N TRP A 28 45.83 16.12 -5.77
CA TRP A 28 47.07 16.37 -4.97
C TRP A 28 46.77 16.97 -3.56
N SER A 29 46.99 16.15 -2.53
CA SER A 29 47.91 16.33 -1.39
C SER A 29 47.78 17.44 -0.30
N ALA A 30 47.56 16.95 0.94
CA ALA A 30 48.44 17.04 2.13
C ALA A 30 48.39 18.21 3.15
N ALA A 31 48.04 17.81 4.39
CA ALA A 31 48.66 18.06 5.71
C ALA A 31 48.75 19.49 6.31
N MET A 32 48.21 19.66 7.54
CA MET A 32 48.96 20.07 8.75
C MET A 32 48.06 20.02 10.01
N ALA A 33 48.72 19.89 11.17
CA ALA A 33 48.17 19.53 12.47
C ALA A 33 48.08 20.72 13.47
N ILE A 34 47.48 20.43 14.63
CA ILE A 34 47.60 21.06 15.97
C ILE A 34 46.58 22.16 16.33
N GLY A 35 45.92 21.99 17.49
CA GLY A 35 45.61 23.11 18.39
C GLY A 35 44.24 23.09 19.05
N ALA A 36 44.17 22.62 20.30
CA ALA A 36 43.00 22.63 21.17
C ALA A 36 42.50 24.04 21.54
N SER A 37 41.19 24.20 21.81
CA SER A 37 40.68 24.81 23.05
C SER A 37 39.15 24.75 23.15
N SER A 38 38.71 24.37 24.35
CA SER A 38 37.36 24.35 24.89
C SER A 38 36.73 25.73 24.99
N SER A 39 35.42 25.84 24.74
CA SER A 39 34.51 26.74 25.45
C SER A 39 33.07 26.25 25.31
N GLY A 40 32.44 26.00 26.46
CA GLY A 40 31.09 25.47 26.55
C GLY A 40 30.03 26.46 26.09
N VAL A 41 28.96 25.92 25.52
CA VAL A 41 27.70 26.64 25.34
C VAL A 41 26.57 25.73 25.78
N THR A 42 25.72 26.36 26.58
CA THR A 42 24.57 25.91 27.35
C THR A 42 23.57 25.12 26.51
N THR A 43 23.19 23.94 27.00
CA THR A 43 22.11 23.12 26.46
C THR A 43 20.75 23.77 26.74
N THR A 44 20.20 24.46 25.75
CA THR A 44 18.74 24.68 25.67
C THR A 44 18.08 23.42 25.13
N THR A 45 17.25 22.79 25.94
CA THR A 45 16.37 21.68 25.60
C THR A 45 15.51 22.03 24.38
N GLY A 46 15.91 21.50 23.21
CA GLY A 46 15.10 21.52 22.00
C GLY A 46 13.93 20.55 22.13
N SER A 47 12.72 21.07 21.89
CA SER A 47 11.50 20.29 21.77
C SER A 47 11.66 19.22 20.69
N THR A 48 11.55 17.96 21.08
CA THR A 48 11.29 16.85 20.15
C THR A 48 10.03 17.17 19.37
N GLY A 49 10.16 17.35 18.05
CA GLY A 49 9.03 17.40 17.14
C GLY A 49 8.28 16.07 17.23
N GLN A 50 7.19 16.04 17.99
CA GLN A 50 6.26 14.93 17.95
C GLN A 50 5.70 14.88 16.53
N VAL A 51 5.86 13.73 15.89
CA VAL A 51 5.01 13.32 14.76
C VAL A 51 3.58 13.54 15.23
N ALA A 52 2.88 14.52 14.65
CA ALA A 52 1.44 14.68 14.85
C ALA A 52 0.70 13.58 14.07
N GLY A 53 0.97 12.33 14.46
CA GLY A 53 0.30 11.12 14.03
C GLY A 53 -0.45 10.57 15.22
N VAL A 54 -1.77 10.50 15.08
CA VAL A 54 -2.71 9.79 15.96
C VAL A 54 -2.65 10.23 17.43
N ALA A 55 -3.56 11.14 17.80
CA ALA A 55 -3.89 11.38 19.20
C ALA A 55 -4.16 10.03 19.91
N SER A 56 -3.44 9.82 21.01
CA SER A 56 -3.39 8.60 21.80
C SER A 56 -4.78 8.06 22.18
N THR A 57 -5.09 6.85 21.75
CA THR A 57 -6.02 5.96 22.46
C THR A 57 -5.39 4.57 22.55
N SER A 58 -5.12 4.14 23.79
CA SER A 58 -4.59 2.82 24.22
C SER A 58 -3.33 2.33 23.48
N SER A 59 -2.24 3.09 23.49
CA SER A 59 -1.04 2.69 22.74
C SER A 59 -0.43 1.40 23.32
N SER A 60 -0.50 0.31 22.55
CA SER A 60 0.34 -0.88 22.73
C SER A 60 1.78 -0.62 22.24
N GLN A 61 2.20 0.65 22.27
CA GLN A 61 3.54 1.09 21.94
C GLN A 61 4.53 0.41 22.89
N VAL A 62 5.66 -0.01 22.33
CA VAL A 62 6.76 -0.59 23.09
C VAL A 62 8.04 0.14 22.76
N VAL A 63 8.83 0.39 23.79
CA VAL A 63 10.20 0.92 23.70
C VAL A 63 11.15 -0.17 24.16
N VAL A 64 12.17 -0.47 23.37
CA VAL A 64 13.15 -1.52 23.64
C VAL A 64 14.56 -0.95 23.51
N HIS A 65 15.38 -1.04 24.56
CA HIS A 65 16.81 -0.76 24.42
C HIS A 65 17.51 -2.01 23.92
N TRP A 66 18.48 -1.83 23.01
CA TRP A 66 19.21 -2.96 22.44
C TRP A 66 19.85 -3.83 23.54
N LYS A 67 20.38 -3.25 24.60
CA LYS A 67 21.01 -3.97 25.73
C LYS A 67 20.05 -4.79 26.60
N ASP A 68 18.74 -4.57 26.51
CA ASP A 68 17.78 -5.17 27.43
C ASP A 68 17.71 -6.69 27.22
N GLY A 69 17.86 -7.46 28.30
CA GLY A 69 17.76 -8.92 28.27
C GLY A 69 18.91 -9.64 27.56
N ARG A 70 20.03 -8.95 27.25
CA ARG A 70 21.20 -9.54 26.59
C ARG A 70 22.35 -9.82 27.55
N THR A 71 23.07 -10.91 27.27
CA THR A 71 24.42 -11.12 27.80
C THR A 71 25.41 -10.57 26.80
N LEU A 72 26.18 -9.56 27.22
CA LEU A 72 27.19 -8.92 26.39
C LEU A 72 28.45 -9.80 26.32
N ASP A 73 28.81 -10.23 25.12
CA ASP A 73 30.08 -10.89 24.77
C ASP A 73 31.17 -9.83 24.47
N PRO A 74 32.17 -9.63 25.34
CA PRO A 74 33.20 -8.61 25.13
C PRO A 74 34.06 -8.79 23.87
N SER A 75 34.02 -9.97 23.24
CA SER A 75 34.76 -10.25 21.99
C SER A 75 34.03 -9.75 20.74
N ASP A 76 32.73 -9.44 20.86
CA ASP A 76 31.94 -8.92 19.78
C ASP A 76 32.15 -7.41 19.61
N LYS A 77 32.80 -7.06 18.50
CA LYS A 77 33.17 -5.69 18.16
C LYS A 77 31.98 -4.78 17.84
N ASN A 78 30.80 -5.36 17.58
CA ASN A 78 29.59 -4.60 17.27
C ASN A 78 28.87 -4.06 18.52
N GLN A 79 29.07 -4.65 19.70
CA GLN A 79 28.26 -4.30 20.89
C GLN A 79 28.40 -2.84 21.31
N SER A 80 29.62 -2.31 21.27
CA SER A 80 29.85 -0.90 21.60
C SER A 80 29.08 0.04 20.68
N GLN A 81 28.84 -0.36 19.43
CA GLN A 81 28.15 0.41 18.40
C GLN A 81 26.64 0.45 18.61
N PHE A 82 26.06 -0.60 19.21
CA PHE A 82 24.61 -0.72 19.40
C PHE A 82 24.15 -0.43 20.83
N SER A 83 25.10 -0.26 21.77
CA SER A 83 24.81 -0.10 23.20
C SER A 83 23.84 1.05 23.55
N ASN A 84 23.78 2.09 22.69
CA ASN A 84 22.89 3.25 22.85
C ASN A 84 21.59 3.14 22.04
N LEU A 85 21.45 2.14 21.18
CA LEU A 85 20.29 1.99 20.31
C LEU A 85 19.03 1.71 21.13
N GLN A 86 18.01 2.53 20.91
CA GLN A 86 16.68 2.39 21.50
C GLN A 86 15.64 2.43 20.39
N LEU A 87 14.85 1.37 20.26
CA LEU A 87 13.74 1.28 19.31
C LEU A 87 12.42 1.66 19.98
N THR A 88 11.54 2.30 19.23
CA THR A 88 10.14 2.54 19.55
C THR A 88 9.27 2.00 18.43
N VAL A 89 8.34 1.10 18.78
CA VAL A 89 7.35 0.52 17.86
C VAL A 89 5.98 1.06 18.23
N SER A 90 5.29 1.69 17.28
CA SER A 90 4.05 2.44 17.55
C SER A 90 2.89 1.60 18.08
N GLN A 91 2.82 0.32 17.73
CA GLN A 91 1.74 -0.60 18.10
C GLN A 91 2.22 -2.06 18.11
N THR A 92 1.79 -2.86 19.08
CA THR A 92 2.12 -4.30 19.16
C THR A 92 0.91 -5.21 19.33
N LYS A 93 -0.29 -4.64 19.45
CA LYS A 93 -1.56 -5.36 19.65
C LYS A 93 -2.63 -4.89 18.68
N ASP A 94 -3.65 -5.72 18.46
CA ASP A 94 -4.76 -5.43 17.56
C ASP A 94 -4.30 -5.15 16.12
N LEU A 95 -3.22 -5.80 15.69
CA LEU A 95 -2.58 -5.57 14.39
C LEU A 95 -3.35 -6.25 13.25
N THR A 96 -3.35 -5.63 12.08
CA THR A 96 -3.84 -6.21 10.82
C THR A 96 -2.75 -6.11 9.74
N ASP A 97 -3.12 -6.29 8.47
CA ASP A 97 -2.33 -5.74 7.36
C ASP A 97 -2.33 -4.22 7.48
N GLN A 98 -1.19 -3.62 7.85
CA GLN A 98 -1.10 -2.20 8.19
C GLN A 98 0.35 -1.70 8.18
N GLY A 99 0.53 -0.38 8.13
CA GLY A 99 1.83 0.24 8.35
C GLY A 99 2.13 0.36 9.84
N LEU A 100 3.35 0.01 10.22
CA LEU A 100 3.86 0.08 11.58
C LEU A 100 5.05 1.03 11.63
N LEU A 101 4.92 2.13 12.36
CA LEU A 101 6.03 3.07 12.55
C LEU A 101 7.05 2.46 13.53
N VAL A 102 8.25 2.25 13.03
CA VAL A 102 9.44 1.86 13.79
C VAL A 102 10.37 3.06 13.78
N SER A 103 10.70 3.59 14.96
CA SER A 103 11.63 4.71 15.12
C SER A 103 12.72 4.36 16.11
N TRP A 104 13.87 5.02 16.02
CA TRP A 104 14.98 4.80 16.93
C TRP A 104 15.76 6.07 17.24
N VAL A 105 16.48 6.00 18.35
CA VAL A 105 17.50 6.96 18.77
C VAL A 105 18.76 6.21 19.18
N GLY A 106 19.89 6.92 19.21
CA GLY A 106 21.18 6.37 19.65
C GLY A 106 21.83 5.40 18.67
N GLY A 107 21.36 5.35 17.42
CA GLY A 107 22.05 4.66 16.34
C GLY A 107 23.28 5.42 15.87
N LYS A 108 24.24 4.73 15.24
CA LYS A 108 25.31 5.40 14.50
C LYS A 108 24.79 5.89 13.14
N PRO A 109 25.24 7.05 12.63
CA PRO A 109 24.81 7.57 11.33
C PRO A 109 25.19 6.65 10.17
N THR A 110 24.27 6.44 9.23
CA THR A 110 24.53 5.63 8.02
C THR A 110 25.33 6.44 7.00
N ALA A 111 26.56 6.02 6.71
CA ALA A 111 27.43 6.71 5.76
C ALA A 111 26.98 6.59 4.28
N GLY A 112 27.34 7.57 3.45
CA GLY A 112 27.32 7.47 1.98
C GLY A 112 25.93 7.48 1.30
N SER A 113 25.92 7.24 -0.01
CA SER A 113 24.72 7.02 -0.82
C SER A 113 24.47 5.51 -0.96
N GLY A 114 23.88 4.91 0.07
CA GLY A 114 23.67 3.47 0.15
C GLY A 114 23.57 3.03 1.61
N ALA A 115 23.87 1.75 1.87
CA ALA A 115 23.96 1.17 3.20
C ALA A 115 25.30 0.41 3.39
N PRO A 116 26.44 1.12 3.40
CA PRO A 116 27.75 0.50 3.62
C PRO A 116 27.90 -0.08 5.03
N SER A 117 27.47 0.67 6.05
CA SER A 117 27.51 0.30 7.46
C SER A 117 26.45 1.09 8.23
N ASP A 118 26.22 0.72 9.49
CA ASP A 118 25.43 1.52 10.45
C ASP A 118 23.98 1.73 10.03
N TYR A 119 23.28 0.64 9.71
CA TYR A 119 21.88 0.63 9.30
C TYR A 119 21.09 -0.47 10.01
N LEU A 120 19.76 -0.39 9.96
CA LEU A 120 18.89 -1.42 10.51
C LEU A 120 18.28 -2.27 9.40
N GLN A 121 18.19 -3.57 9.61
CA GLN A 121 17.42 -4.49 8.77
C GLN A 121 16.19 -4.93 9.56
N ILE A 122 15.00 -4.91 8.94
CA ILE A 122 13.74 -5.18 9.64
C ILE A 122 12.98 -6.26 8.90
N MET A 123 12.44 -7.23 9.62
CA MET A 123 11.73 -8.37 9.04
C MET A 123 10.62 -8.87 9.97
N GLN A 124 9.62 -9.53 9.38
CA GLN A 124 8.59 -10.23 10.13
C GLN A 124 8.94 -11.71 10.27
N CYS A 125 8.75 -12.23 11.48
CA CYS A 125 9.01 -13.63 11.81
C CYS A 125 7.86 -14.24 12.59
N TRP A 126 7.89 -15.56 12.75
CA TRP A 126 7.00 -16.29 13.65
C TRP A 126 7.82 -17.19 14.59
N ALA A 127 7.24 -17.60 15.71
CA ALA A 127 7.84 -18.57 16.62
C ALA A 127 6.78 -19.53 17.18
N SER A 128 7.23 -20.72 17.54
CA SER A 128 6.41 -21.73 18.21
C SER A 128 6.20 -21.36 19.70
N PRO A 129 5.27 -22.02 20.40
CA PRO A 129 4.92 -21.66 21.76
C PRO A 129 6.12 -21.76 22.70
N GLY A 130 6.39 -20.70 23.46
CA GLY A 130 7.48 -20.66 24.43
C GLY A 130 8.88 -20.51 23.83
N SER A 131 9.02 -20.27 22.52
CA SER A 131 10.31 -20.00 21.87
C SER A 131 10.41 -18.58 21.30
N ALA A 132 11.64 -18.09 21.17
CA ALA A 132 11.97 -16.93 20.34
C ALA A 132 12.04 -17.34 18.85
N PRO A 133 11.84 -16.42 17.88
CA PRO A 133 11.99 -16.76 16.48
C PRO A 133 13.46 -17.07 16.15
N THR A 134 13.67 -18.06 15.29
CA THR A 134 14.98 -18.43 14.70
C THR A 134 15.13 -17.84 13.28
N PRO A 135 16.35 -17.79 12.71
CA PRO A 135 16.56 -17.25 11.37
C PRO A 135 15.71 -17.92 10.28
N GLN A 136 15.42 -19.21 10.44
CA GLN A 136 14.61 -19.98 9.50
C GLN A 136 13.15 -19.52 9.50
N GLN A 137 12.66 -18.87 10.55
CA GLN A 137 11.25 -18.49 10.70
C GLN A 137 10.96 -17.05 10.24
N CYS A 138 11.93 -16.41 9.59
CA CYS A 138 11.86 -15.01 9.19
C CYS A 138 11.75 -14.84 7.69
N GLN A 139 10.77 -14.02 7.28
CA GLN A 139 10.60 -13.61 5.89
C GLN A 139 11.71 -12.62 5.51
N TRP A 140 12.70 -13.13 4.78
CA TRP A 140 13.89 -12.39 4.37
C TRP A 140 14.53 -13.05 3.14
N GLY A 141 15.24 -12.25 2.34
CA GLY A 141 16.14 -12.68 1.28
C GLY A 141 15.55 -12.61 -0.13
N THR A 142 14.55 -11.76 -0.35
CA THR A 142 13.97 -11.48 -1.67
C THR A 142 13.81 -9.98 -1.90
N PRO A 143 14.87 -9.18 -1.74
CA PRO A 143 14.80 -7.74 -1.94
C PRO A 143 14.46 -7.42 -3.39
N ASN A 144 13.90 -6.24 -3.63
CA ASN A 144 13.96 -5.63 -4.96
C ASN A 144 15.45 -5.47 -5.34
N ALA A 145 15.80 -5.76 -6.60
CA ALA A 145 17.14 -5.57 -7.14
C ALA A 145 17.72 -4.18 -6.85
N ALA A 146 16.89 -3.12 -6.94
CA ALA A 146 17.30 -1.75 -6.64
C ALA A 146 17.74 -1.55 -5.17
N ASN A 147 17.18 -2.32 -4.23
CA ASN A 147 17.58 -2.30 -2.83
C ASN A 147 18.80 -3.19 -2.57
N ALA A 148 18.87 -4.35 -3.23
CA ALA A 148 19.97 -5.30 -3.05
C ALA A 148 21.33 -4.67 -3.37
N VAL A 149 21.41 -3.91 -4.46
CA VAL A 149 22.66 -3.24 -4.90
C VAL A 149 23.14 -2.12 -3.96
N GLN A 150 22.34 -1.73 -2.97
CA GLN A 150 22.69 -0.71 -1.98
C GLN A 150 23.37 -1.29 -0.75
N THR A 151 23.55 -2.61 -0.69
CA THR A 151 24.13 -3.34 0.46
C THR A 151 25.35 -4.16 0.05
N GLY A 152 26.09 -4.66 1.04
CA GLY A 152 27.24 -5.54 0.81
C GLY A 152 26.84 -6.93 0.31
N LEU A 153 27.83 -7.72 -0.12
CA LEU A 153 27.63 -9.08 -0.64
C LEU A 153 26.77 -9.93 0.32
N ALA A 154 25.72 -10.57 -0.19
CA ALA A 154 24.78 -11.43 0.56
C ALA A 154 24.06 -10.74 1.74
N ALA A 155 24.23 -9.43 1.96
CA ALA A 155 23.61 -8.72 3.09
C ALA A 155 22.08 -8.65 2.97
N SER A 156 21.56 -8.79 1.76
CA SER A 156 20.13 -8.83 1.45
C SER A 156 19.66 -10.21 0.99
N SER A 157 20.43 -11.28 1.22
CA SER A 157 20.05 -12.65 0.84
C SER A 157 19.92 -13.56 2.07
N ARG A 158 19.49 -14.80 1.84
CA ARG A 158 19.54 -15.87 2.85
C ARG A 158 20.86 -16.66 2.79
N ASP A 159 21.71 -16.34 1.82
CA ASP A 159 22.93 -17.09 1.56
C ASP A 159 23.98 -16.81 2.63
N LEU A 160 24.65 -17.88 3.02
CA LEU A 160 25.76 -17.82 3.95
C LEU A 160 27.05 -17.65 3.16
N LEU A 161 27.90 -16.72 3.61
CA LEU A 161 29.26 -16.59 3.09
C LEU A 161 30.08 -17.82 3.48
N ILE A 162 31.01 -18.22 2.60
CA ILE A 162 31.89 -19.38 2.77
C ILE A 162 33.37 -18.95 2.61
N GLY A 163 34.30 -19.86 2.88
CA GLY A 163 35.74 -19.60 2.80
C GLY A 163 36.23 -18.61 3.85
N GLN A 164 37.07 -17.66 3.45
CA GLN A 164 37.64 -16.63 4.35
C GLN A 164 36.60 -15.60 4.83
N GLN A 165 35.50 -15.46 4.09
CA GLN A 165 34.42 -14.52 4.38
C GLN A 165 33.33 -15.15 5.27
N ALA A 166 33.46 -16.45 5.55
CA ALA A 166 32.48 -17.17 6.34
C ALA A 166 32.36 -16.59 7.74
N ASP A 167 31.14 -16.60 8.26
CA ASP A 167 30.90 -16.34 9.67
C ASP A 167 31.46 -17.50 10.50
N PRO A 168 32.53 -17.32 11.29
CA PRO A 168 33.13 -18.40 12.07
C PRO A 168 32.21 -18.93 13.16
N LYS A 169 31.18 -18.16 13.60
CA LYS A 169 30.16 -18.65 14.54
C LYS A 169 29.14 -19.57 13.86
N GLN A 170 28.94 -19.40 12.54
CA GLN A 170 28.00 -20.20 11.75
C GLN A 170 28.67 -21.41 11.08
N LEU A 171 29.82 -21.17 10.45
CA LEU A 171 30.60 -22.13 9.67
C LEU A 171 32.07 -22.09 10.13
N PRO A 172 32.44 -22.74 11.25
CA PRO A 172 33.78 -22.64 11.83
C PRO A 172 34.93 -23.10 10.91
N SER A 173 34.65 -24.02 9.97
CA SER A 173 35.60 -24.49 8.97
C SER A 173 35.59 -23.70 7.67
N GLY A 174 34.74 -22.66 7.56
CA GLY A 174 34.48 -21.92 6.33
C GLY A 174 33.76 -22.72 5.24
N THR A 175 33.30 -23.94 5.55
CA THR A 175 32.60 -24.81 4.59
C THR A 175 31.15 -24.96 4.98
N CYS A 176 30.25 -24.98 3.99
CA CYS A 176 28.84 -25.23 4.24
C CYS A 176 28.62 -26.57 4.95
N THR A 177 27.71 -26.59 5.93
CA THR A 177 27.29 -27.82 6.61
C THR A 177 26.07 -28.43 5.91
N ALA A 178 25.80 -29.70 6.15
CA ALA A 178 24.62 -30.37 5.58
C ALA A 178 23.28 -29.71 5.98
N GLU A 179 23.25 -28.98 7.10
CA GLU A 179 22.07 -28.23 7.54
C GLU A 179 21.71 -27.06 6.60
N PHE A 180 22.73 -26.41 6.01
CA PHE A 180 22.58 -25.24 5.13
C PHE A 180 22.87 -25.56 3.67
N THR A 181 23.24 -26.81 3.36
CA THR A 181 23.52 -27.27 2.00
C THR A 181 22.20 -27.66 1.34
N HIS A 182 21.77 -26.88 0.36
CA HIS A 182 20.53 -27.14 -0.36
C HIS A 182 20.81 -27.39 -1.84
N HIS A 183 20.47 -28.59 -2.30
CA HIS A 183 20.61 -28.99 -3.70
C HIS A 183 19.53 -28.35 -4.57
N GLN A 184 19.91 -27.86 -5.75
CA GLN A 184 19.00 -27.41 -6.79
C GLN A 184 19.20 -28.31 -8.02
N PHE A 185 18.12 -28.74 -8.67
CA PHE A 185 18.24 -29.56 -9.88
C PHE A 185 18.93 -28.78 -11.01
N GLY A 186 20.15 -29.21 -11.38
CA GLY A 186 20.91 -28.60 -12.46
C GLY A 186 21.74 -27.37 -12.07
N GLN A 187 21.86 -27.07 -10.77
CA GLN A 187 22.71 -26.00 -10.24
C GLN A 187 23.66 -26.55 -9.16
N PRO A 188 24.78 -25.88 -8.87
CA PRO A 188 25.63 -26.22 -7.71
C PRO A 188 24.87 -26.07 -6.40
N ASP A 189 25.29 -26.81 -5.38
CA ASP A 189 24.70 -26.75 -4.05
C ASP A 189 24.86 -25.35 -3.45
N GLY A 190 23.75 -24.78 -2.99
CA GLY A 190 23.76 -23.48 -2.32
C GLY A 190 24.05 -23.65 -0.83
N CYS A 191 24.77 -22.68 -0.24
CA CYS A 191 24.89 -22.54 1.21
C CYS A 191 23.96 -21.44 1.71
N THR A 192 22.82 -21.81 2.30
CA THR A 192 21.74 -20.87 2.57
C THR A 192 20.93 -21.24 3.81
N VAL A 193 20.35 -20.24 4.48
CA VAL A 193 19.44 -20.46 5.59
C VAL A 193 18.04 -20.76 5.03
N PRO A 194 17.45 -21.95 5.25
CA PRO A 194 16.13 -22.28 4.72
C PRO A 194 15.03 -21.44 5.39
N PHE A 195 13.88 -21.31 4.75
CA PHE A 195 12.71 -20.66 5.36
C PHE A 195 11.67 -21.71 5.79
N TRP A 196 11.19 -21.64 7.04
CA TRP A 196 10.19 -22.53 7.60
C TRP A 196 8.86 -21.80 7.70
N SER A 197 7.84 -22.32 7.03
CA SER A 197 6.48 -21.79 7.09
C SER A 197 5.80 -22.18 8.42
N ALA A 198 5.05 -21.26 9.03
CA ALA A 198 4.21 -21.54 10.18
C ALA A 198 3.11 -22.57 9.89
N THR A 199 2.70 -22.68 8.62
CA THR A 199 1.67 -23.62 8.16
C THR A 199 2.21 -24.98 7.74
N ASP A 200 3.54 -25.18 7.73
CA ASP A 200 4.13 -26.49 7.41
C ASP A 200 4.04 -27.42 8.64
N PRO A 201 3.25 -28.51 8.59
CA PRO A 201 3.09 -29.43 9.70
C PRO A 201 4.38 -30.19 10.05
N HIS A 202 5.32 -30.31 9.10
CA HIS A 202 6.58 -31.00 9.33
C HIS A 202 7.67 -30.07 9.85
N LYS A 203 7.47 -28.73 9.78
CA LYS A 203 8.46 -27.69 10.13
C LYS A 203 9.87 -28.12 9.71
N SER A 204 9.98 -28.71 8.52
CA SER A 204 11.10 -29.59 8.19
C SER A 204 12.27 -28.78 7.65
N THR A 205 13.47 -29.36 7.76
CA THR A 205 14.76 -28.80 7.30
C THR A 205 14.79 -28.44 5.81
N LEU A 206 13.76 -28.79 5.02
CA LEU A 206 13.62 -28.44 3.60
C LEU A 206 12.53 -27.39 3.34
N GLY A 207 12.17 -26.60 4.37
CA GLY A 207 10.98 -25.75 4.40
C GLY A 207 10.67 -25.07 3.07
N TRP A 208 9.58 -25.49 2.43
CA TRP A 208 8.93 -24.96 1.23
C TRP A 208 9.81 -24.20 0.22
N THR A 209 11.07 -24.61 0.08
CA THR A 209 11.87 -24.38 -1.09
C THR A 209 11.19 -25.19 -2.16
N ASN A 210 10.73 -24.56 -3.24
CA ASN A 210 10.39 -25.37 -4.40
C ASN A 210 11.65 -26.23 -4.71
N ASP A 211 11.52 -27.56 -4.67
CA ASP A 211 12.65 -28.50 -4.86
C ASP A 211 13.42 -28.26 -6.19
N GLN A 212 12.90 -27.38 -7.04
CA GLN A 212 13.48 -26.95 -8.29
C GLN A 212 14.29 -25.63 -8.21
N TYR A 213 14.09 -24.72 -7.25
CA TYR A 213 14.76 -23.40 -7.23
C TYR A 213 15.29 -22.89 -5.87
N ASN A 214 15.17 -23.62 -4.76
CA ASN A 214 15.56 -23.16 -3.40
C ASN A 214 15.18 -21.71 -3.08
N ALA A 215 14.07 -21.24 -3.64
CA ALA A 215 13.55 -19.91 -3.37
C ALA A 215 12.54 -19.99 -2.22
N PRO A 216 12.50 -19.00 -1.31
CA PRO A 216 11.42 -18.92 -0.34
C PRO A 216 10.06 -18.80 -1.06
N PRO A 217 8.94 -19.11 -0.39
CA PRO A 217 7.59 -19.10 -0.96
C PRO A 217 7.06 -17.69 -1.30
N PHE A 218 7.92 -16.67 -1.23
CA PHE A 218 7.60 -15.28 -1.42
C PHE A 218 8.58 -14.63 -2.39
N THR A 219 8.10 -13.61 -3.09
CA THR A 219 8.85 -12.80 -4.06
C THR A 219 9.08 -11.39 -3.48
N PRO A 220 9.90 -10.53 -4.14
CA PRO A 220 10.01 -9.12 -3.72
C PRO A 220 8.68 -8.37 -3.64
N ALA A 221 7.66 -8.79 -4.39
CA ALA A 221 6.32 -8.19 -4.34
C ALA A 221 5.48 -8.69 -3.15
N GLN A 222 5.87 -9.79 -2.52
CA GLN A 222 5.17 -10.41 -1.39
C GLN A 222 5.94 -10.26 -0.07
N SER A 223 7.24 -9.94 -0.13
CA SER A 223 8.08 -9.69 1.03
C SER A 223 7.79 -8.33 1.67
N ASN A 224 7.75 -8.27 3.00
CA ASN A 224 7.74 -7.00 3.73
C ASN A 224 9.10 -6.62 4.33
N GLU A 225 10.16 -7.31 3.92
CA GLU A 225 11.50 -7.06 4.44
C GLU A 225 11.97 -5.63 4.16
N VAL A 226 12.69 -5.07 5.13
CA VAL A 226 13.40 -3.80 5.00
C VAL A 226 14.87 -4.11 4.87
N THR A 227 15.35 -4.06 3.62
CA THR A 227 16.73 -4.39 3.26
C THR A 227 17.75 -3.54 4.02
N TYR A 228 17.46 -2.26 4.19
CA TYR A 228 18.20 -1.33 5.03
C TYR A 228 17.31 -0.13 5.41
N ALA A 229 17.47 0.36 6.63
CA ALA A 229 16.86 1.59 7.13
C ALA A 229 17.97 2.49 7.71
N ARG A 230 17.97 3.75 7.28
CA ARG A 230 19.08 4.69 7.52
C ARG A 230 18.91 5.48 8.82
N THR A 231 20.03 5.74 9.47
CA THR A 231 20.14 6.58 10.67
C THR A 231 20.76 7.93 10.31
N ALA A 232 20.19 9.02 10.81
CA ALA A 232 20.71 10.39 10.67
C ALA A 232 21.96 10.63 11.54
N ASP A 233 22.63 11.76 11.30
CA ASP A 233 23.80 12.24 12.04
C ASP A 233 23.52 12.46 13.53
N ASP A 234 22.28 12.78 13.89
CA ASP A 234 21.83 12.92 15.29
C ASP A 234 21.52 11.57 15.97
N GLY A 235 21.75 10.46 15.26
CA GLY A 235 21.51 9.10 15.73
C GLY A 235 20.05 8.68 15.74
N THR A 236 19.15 9.48 15.14
CA THR A 236 17.73 9.16 15.00
C THR A 236 17.43 8.47 13.67
N GLY A 237 16.34 7.73 13.62
CA GLY A 237 15.82 7.21 12.36
C GLY A 237 14.39 6.71 12.49
N GLN A 238 13.73 6.55 11.35
CA GLN A 238 12.36 6.05 11.29
C GLN A 238 12.07 5.32 9.99
N TYR A 239 11.19 4.33 10.07
CA TYR A 239 10.73 3.54 8.96
C TYR A 239 9.29 3.09 9.17
N ILE A 240 8.49 3.10 8.11
CA ILE A 240 7.12 2.56 8.11
C ILE A 240 7.20 1.12 7.59
N PHE A 241 7.11 0.15 8.50
CA PHE A 241 7.15 -1.27 8.21
C PHE A 241 5.77 -1.79 7.78
N ASN A 242 5.66 -2.44 6.62
CA ASN A 242 4.38 -2.96 6.13
C ASN A 242 4.08 -4.34 6.75
N LEU A 243 3.30 -4.38 7.83
CA LEU A 243 2.91 -5.64 8.47
C LEU A 243 1.99 -6.46 7.58
N GLN A 244 2.21 -7.77 7.58
CA GLN A 244 1.44 -8.72 6.77
C GLN A 244 0.74 -9.74 7.67
N SER A 245 -0.58 -9.87 7.55
CA SER A 245 -1.36 -10.92 8.20
C SER A 245 -1.27 -12.23 7.42
N ALA A 246 -1.86 -13.31 7.95
CA ALA A 246 -1.94 -14.59 7.25
C ALA A 246 -2.78 -14.54 5.96
N LEU A 247 -3.52 -13.45 5.69
CA LEU A 247 -4.21 -13.24 4.41
C LEU A 247 -3.23 -12.85 3.29
N THR A 248 -2.19 -12.08 3.62
CA THR A 248 -1.21 -11.57 2.64
C THR A 248 0.10 -12.38 2.66
N ALA A 249 0.52 -12.84 3.84
CA ALA A 249 1.66 -13.71 4.07
C ALA A 249 1.25 -14.98 4.85
N PRO A 250 0.54 -15.93 4.22
CA PRO A 250 0.03 -17.13 4.89
C PRO A 250 1.12 -17.98 5.55
N TYR A 251 2.35 -17.92 5.05
CA TYR A 251 3.49 -18.65 5.57
C TYR A 251 4.03 -18.12 6.92
N LEU A 252 3.64 -16.92 7.36
CA LEU A 252 3.96 -16.40 8.70
C LEU A 252 2.89 -16.77 9.73
N GLY A 253 1.66 -17.06 9.29
CA GLY A 253 0.57 -17.44 10.19
C GLY A 253 0.01 -16.32 11.07
N CYS A 254 0.41 -15.06 10.88
CA CYS A 254 0.02 -13.95 11.75
C CYS A 254 -1.47 -13.66 11.72
N GLY A 255 -2.13 -13.71 12.88
CA GLY A 255 -3.59 -13.54 12.99
C GLY A 255 -4.39 -14.81 12.64
N ASN A 256 -3.73 -15.92 12.27
CA ASN A 256 -4.40 -17.21 12.11
C ASN A 256 -4.85 -17.73 13.48
N GLN A 257 -6.17 -17.93 13.65
CA GLN A 257 -6.74 -18.31 14.93
C GLN A 257 -6.28 -19.69 15.43
N ALA A 258 -6.07 -20.66 14.53
CA ALA A 258 -5.65 -22.01 14.91
C ALA A 258 -4.19 -22.02 15.39
N LEU A 259 -3.30 -21.32 14.69
CA LEU A 259 -1.89 -21.19 15.07
C LEU A 259 -1.75 -20.39 16.37
N HIS A 260 -2.49 -19.29 16.50
CA HIS A 260 -2.52 -18.52 17.74
C HIS A 260 -3.06 -19.35 18.92
N ALA A 261 -4.11 -20.16 18.71
CA ALA A 261 -4.63 -21.07 19.74
C ALA A 261 -3.62 -22.18 20.10
N ALA A 262 -2.77 -22.59 19.16
CA ALA A 262 -1.65 -23.49 19.43
C ALA A 262 -0.52 -22.81 20.22
N GLY A 263 -0.51 -21.48 20.31
CA GLY A 263 0.47 -20.66 21.04
C GLY A 263 1.55 -20.04 20.16
N ASP A 264 1.44 -20.13 18.83
CA ASP A 264 2.38 -19.48 17.91
C ASP A 264 2.27 -17.96 18.03
N THR A 265 3.41 -17.27 17.93
CA THR A 265 3.51 -15.81 18.10
C THR A 265 4.26 -15.19 16.92
N CYS A 266 3.78 -14.05 16.42
CA CYS A 266 4.48 -13.28 15.41
C CYS A 266 5.41 -12.25 16.03
N TYR A 267 6.45 -11.86 15.32
CA TYR A 267 7.47 -10.94 15.80
C TYR A 267 7.87 -9.94 14.73
N LEU A 268 8.13 -8.71 15.17
CA LEU A 268 8.99 -7.79 14.46
C LEU A 268 10.42 -8.07 14.91
N VAL A 269 11.31 -8.33 13.95
CA VAL A 269 12.74 -8.53 14.23
C VAL A 269 13.55 -7.44 13.55
N VAL A 270 14.42 -6.78 14.32
CA VAL A 270 15.32 -5.73 13.85
C VAL A 270 16.76 -6.19 14.06
N VAL A 271 17.54 -6.30 12.99
CA VAL A 271 18.96 -6.68 13.04
C VAL A 271 19.81 -5.44 12.73
N PRO A 272 20.48 -4.84 13.73
CA PRO A 272 21.38 -3.73 13.48
C PRO A 272 22.66 -4.23 12.79
N ARG A 273 23.17 -3.45 11.84
CA ARG A 273 24.40 -3.71 11.10
C ARG A 273 25.41 -2.61 11.40
N GLY A 274 26.57 -2.99 11.94
CA GLY A 274 27.64 -2.06 12.33
C GLY A 274 28.62 -1.87 11.19
N GLU A 275 29.92 -1.76 11.52
CA GLU A 275 31.02 -1.56 10.58
C GLU A 275 31.83 -2.85 10.27
N TYR A 276 31.59 -3.94 11.01
CA TYR A 276 32.35 -5.18 10.88
C TYR A 276 31.61 -6.23 10.06
N ASN A 277 32.38 -6.93 9.21
CA ASN A 277 31.95 -8.14 8.53
C ASN A 277 31.74 -9.29 9.52
N LEU A 278 31.04 -10.34 9.07
CA LEU A 278 30.73 -11.51 9.92
C LEU A 278 31.98 -12.27 10.39
N ASN A 279 33.10 -12.15 9.67
CA ASN A 279 34.40 -12.71 10.05
C ASN A 279 35.15 -11.85 11.10
N GLY A 280 34.61 -10.68 11.47
CA GLY A 280 35.17 -9.75 12.44
C GLY A 280 36.17 -8.73 11.89
N GLU A 281 36.39 -8.72 10.57
CA GLU A 281 37.19 -7.69 9.87
C GLU A 281 36.36 -6.44 9.63
N LEU A 282 37.03 -5.28 9.50
CA LEU A 282 36.35 -4.01 9.26
C LEU A 282 36.03 -3.90 7.77
N ALA A 283 34.75 -3.70 7.40
CA ALA A 283 34.34 -3.68 6.01
C ALA A 283 35.09 -2.62 5.18
N ALA A 284 35.34 -1.44 5.75
CA ALA A 284 36.08 -0.37 5.10
C ALA A 284 37.54 -0.72 4.74
N ASN A 285 38.11 -1.78 5.32
CA ASN A 285 39.47 -2.24 5.05
C ASN A 285 39.52 -3.40 4.06
N GLU A 286 38.38 -3.87 3.56
CA GLU A 286 38.34 -4.98 2.63
C GLU A 286 39.05 -4.62 1.31
N PRO A 287 39.94 -5.49 0.80
CA PRO A 287 40.61 -5.24 -0.46
C PRO A 287 39.65 -5.44 -1.64
N ASN A 288 39.80 -4.61 -2.67
CA ASN A 288 39.14 -4.84 -3.96
C ASN A 288 39.87 -5.93 -4.77
N ASP A 289 39.84 -7.16 -4.26
CA ASP A 289 40.39 -8.35 -4.90
C ASP A 289 39.32 -9.21 -5.60
N GLY A 290 38.07 -8.72 -5.61
CA GLY A 290 36.90 -9.38 -6.17
C GLY A 290 36.17 -10.31 -5.20
N SER A 291 36.68 -10.58 -4.00
CA SER A 291 36.06 -11.49 -3.04
C SER A 291 34.69 -11.01 -2.57
N TYR A 292 34.52 -9.70 -2.34
CA TYR A 292 33.26 -9.09 -1.87
C TYR A 292 32.45 -8.40 -2.99
N GLY A 293 32.82 -8.59 -4.26
CA GLY A 293 32.13 -7.97 -5.40
C GLY A 293 32.33 -6.45 -5.50
N SER A 294 31.39 -5.74 -6.12
CA SER A 294 31.51 -4.30 -6.43
C SER A 294 31.37 -3.38 -5.21
N ASN A 295 30.72 -3.85 -4.14
CA ASN A 295 30.55 -3.13 -2.88
C ASN A 295 31.44 -3.76 -1.80
N PHE A 296 32.74 -3.91 -2.12
CA PHE A 296 33.66 -4.66 -1.27
C PHE A 296 33.89 -4.00 0.09
N ASP A 297 33.72 -2.69 0.18
CA ASP A 297 33.82 -1.87 1.40
C ASP A 297 32.53 -1.81 2.24
N TYR A 298 31.50 -2.58 1.86
CA TYR A 298 30.20 -2.61 2.53
C TYR A 298 30.11 -3.85 3.42
N VAL A 299 29.45 -3.70 4.57
CA VAL A 299 29.24 -4.81 5.49
C VAL A 299 28.45 -5.93 4.81
N ALA A 300 29.10 -7.09 4.73
CA ALA A 300 28.66 -8.26 3.99
C ALA A 300 28.00 -9.32 4.89
N GLY A 301 27.29 -10.23 4.25
CA GLY A 301 26.69 -11.43 4.84
C GLY A 301 25.28 -11.22 5.37
N SER A 302 24.48 -12.28 5.30
CA SER A 302 23.05 -12.25 5.65
C SER A 302 22.82 -11.88 7.13
N PRO A 303 21.78 -11.08 7.48
CA PRO A 303 21.38 -10.87 8.88
C PRO A 303 20.97 -12.15 9.60
N LEU A 304 20.71 -13.23 8.85
CA LEU A 304 20.33 -14.54 9.37
C LEU A 304 21.53 -15.34 9.88
N SER A 305 22.77 -14.91 9.59
CA SER A 305 24.00 -15.58 10.05
C SER A 305 24.20 -15.39 11.56
N ALA A 306 24.74 -16.40 12.24
CA ALA A 306 24.89 -16.41 13.70
C ALA A 306 25.44 -15.12 14.31
N SER A 307 26.52 -14.55 13.75
CA SER A 307 27.17 -13.34 14.26
C SER A 307 26.33 -12.08 14.09
N ALA A 308 25.52 -11.95 13.03
CA ALA A 308 24.57 -10.83 12.91
C ALA A 308 23.29 -11.08 13.72
N TRP A 309 22.80 -12.32 13.70
CA TRP A 309 21.57 -12.71 14.37
C TRP A 309 21.67 -12.55 15.89
N GLN A 310 22.85 -12.67 16.49
CA GLN A 310 23.04 -12.45 17.93
C GLN A 310 22.65 -11.01 18.36
N ASP A 311 22.71 -10.04 17.45
CA ASP A 311 22.45 -8.61 17.71
C ASP A 311 20.98 -8.22 17.51
N ARG A 312 20.14 -9.13 17.02
CA ARG A 312 18.73 -8.87 16.71
C ARG A 312 17.90 -8.41 17.89
N ILE A 313 17.02 -7.42 17.74
CA ILE A 313 15.95 -7.08 18.69
C ILE A 313 14.68 -7.79 18.23
N GLN A 314 13.94 -8.42 19.14
CA GLN A 314 12.73 -9.17 18.83
C GLN A 314 11.56 -8.65 19.64
N ILE A 315 10.48 -8.27 18.97
CA ILE A 315 9.31 -7.64 19.59
C ILE A 315 8.08 -8.47 19.24
N PRO A 316 7.40 -9.09 20.22
CA PRO A 316 6.21 -9.89 19.95
C PRO A 316 5.06 -9.01 19.44
N LEU A 317 4.33 -9.54 18.48
CA LEU A 317 3.21 -8.90 17.79
C LEU A 317 1.94 -9.73 17.98
N SER A 318 0.86 -9.06 18.36
CA SER A 318 -0.48 -9.65 18.50
C SER A 318 -1.40 -9.10 17.43
N PHE A 319 -1.80 -9.98 16.52
CA PHE A 319 -2.71 -9.68 15.43
C PHE A 319 -4.15 -9.93 15.83
N THR A 320 -5.05 -9.13 15.27
CA THR A 320 -6.48 -9.39 15.32
C THR A 320 -6.78 -10.75 14.65
N PRO A 321 -7.55 -11.64 15.28
CA PRO A 321 -7.89 -12.93 14.69
C PRO A 321 -8.62 -12.77 13.36
N ILE A 322 -8.09 -13.41 12.32
CA ILE A 322 -8.71 -13.48 11.00
C ILE A 322 -9.90 -14.45 11.09
N GLY A 323 -11.05 -14.03 10.56
CA GLY A 323 -12.22 -14.90 10.44
C GLY A 323 -13.03 -15.07 11.72
N ALA A 324 -13.04 -14.10 12.64
CA ALA A 324 -13.87 -14.15 13.85
C ALA A 324 -15.34 -14.53 13.51
N ASP A 325 -15.72 -15.75 13.85
CA ASP A 325 -16.89 -16.43 13.29
C ASP A 325 -18.21 -15.75 13.64
N CYS A 326 -18.92 -15.26 12.61
CA CYS A 326 -20.35 -15.05 12.69
C CYS A 326 -21.02 -16.41 12.90
N LYS A 327 -22.07 -16.49 13.73
CA LYS A 327 -22.76 -17.77 13.97
C LYS A 327 -23.21 -18.38 12.63
N LEU A 328 -22.81 -19.64 12.37
CA LEU A 328 -23.22 -20.36 11.16
C LEU A 328 -24.75 -20.35 11.02
N GLY A 329 -25.24 -20.00 9.83
CA GLY A 329 -26.67 -19.88 9.53
C GLY A 329 -27.30 -18.52 9.88
N SER A 330 -26.51 -17.51 10.27
CA SER A 330 -27.03 -16.13 10.43
C SER A 330 -27.50 -15.55 9.09
N SER A 331 -28.51 -14.69 9.13
CA SER A 331 -28.95 -13.96 7.92
C SER A 331 -27.86 -12.99 7.47
N THR A 332 -27.56 -13.02 6.17
CA THR A 332 -26.60 -12.11 5.54
C THR A 332 -27.33 -11.03 4.77
N TYR A 333 -27.02 -9.76 5.07
CA TYR A 333 -27.54 -8.60 4.36
C TYR A 333 -26.41 -7.93 3.57
N ALA A 334 -26.61 -7.78 2.27
CA ALA A 334 -25.66 -7.07 1.43
C ALA A 334 -25.83 -5.55 1.61
N THR A 335 -24.71 -4.84 1.69
CA THR A 335 -24.61 -3.38 1.68
C THR A 335 -23.54 -2.98 0.67
N ALA A 336 -23.59 -1.75 0.16
CA ALA A 336 -22.60 -1.31 -0.82
C ALA A 336 -22.39 0.20 -0.78
N GLY A 337 -21.18 0.68 -1.05
CA GLY A 337 -20.98 2.13 -1.10
C GLY A 337 -19.55 2.57 -1.29
N THR A 338 -19.35 3.85 -0.97
CA THR A 338 -18.07 4.56 -1.07
C THR A 338 -17.03 4.03 -0.09
N GLU A 339 -15.76 3.99 -0.49
CA GLU A 339 -14.69 3.38 0.31
C GLU A 339 -14.46 4.04 1.69
N PHE A 340 -14.96 5.26 1.90
CA PHE A 340 -14.89 5.98 3.17
C PHE A 340 -15.54 5.24 4.35
N VAL A 341 -16.43 4.26 4.12
CA VAL A 341 -16.97 3.40 5.20
C VAL A 341 -16.28 2.04 5.30
N GLY A 342 -15.35 1.71 4.41
CA GLY A 342 -14.76 0.37 4.31
C GLY A 342 -14.08 -0.06 5.61
N SER A 343 -13.23 0.79 6.18
CA SER A 343 -12.46 0.47 7.40
C SER A 343 -13.34 0.39 8.64
N VAL A 344 -14.31 1.31 8.82
CA VAL A 344 -15.30 1.19 9.93
C VAL A 344 -16.18 -0.02 9.78
N PHE A 345 -16.62 -0.36 8.57
CA PHE A 345 -17.44 -1.54 8.34
C PHE A 345 -16.68 -2.82 8.68
N ALA A 346 -15.43 -2.94 8.22
CA ALA A 346 -14.56 -4.08 8.53
C ALA A 346 -14.38 -4.24 10.05
N SER A 347 -14.20 -3.14 10.79
CA SER A 347 -14.15 -3.18 12.25
C SER A 347 -15.49 -3.62 12.86
N TRP A 348 -16.59 -2.98 12.50
CA TRP A 348 -17.91 -3.18 13.11
C TRP A 348 -18.56 -4.52 12.78
N GLN A 349 -18.22 -5.12 11.63
CA GLN A 349 -18.79 -6.40 11.19
C GLN A 349 -18.65 -7.49 12.25
N SER A 350 -17.50 -7.56 12.90
CA SER A 350 -17.23 -8.52 13.98
C SER A 350 -18.18 -8.37 15.18
N ALA A 351 -18.47 -7.13 15.61
CA ALA A 351 -19.35 -6.83 16.72
C ALA A 351 -20.82 -7.08 16.36
N LEU A 352 -21.23 -6.70 15.14
CA LEU A 352 -22.57 -6.93 14.62
C LEU A 352 -22.86 -8.43 14.43
N CYS A 353 -21.86 -9.20 13.98
CA CYS A 353 -21.95 -10.64 13.86
C CYS A 353 -22.22 -11.34 15.20
N ARG A 354 -21.59 -10.88 16.29
CA ARG A 354 -21.88 -11.40 17.65
C ARG A 354 -23.31 -11.11 18.11
N GLN A 355 -23.98 -10.12 17.51
CA GLN A 355 -25.38 -9.81 17.75
C GLN A 355 -26.34 -10.56 16.80
N GLY A 356 -25.83 -11.50 16.00
CA GLY A 356 -26.62 -12.42 15.17
C GLY A 356 -26.96 -11.93 13.77
N THR A 357 -26.38 -10.82 13.31
CA THR A 357 -26.59 -10.29 11.96
C THR A 357 -25.26 -10.17 11.22
N THR A 358 -25.17 -10.77 10.04
CA THR A 358 -23.99 -10.63 9.18
C THR A 358 -24.28 -9.58 8.11
N PHE A 359 -23.45 -8.55 8.03
CA PHE A 359 -23.48 -7.61 6.91
C PHE A 359 -22.32 -7.90 5.97
N GLY A 360 -22.58 -7.90 4.67
CA GLY A 360 -21.55 -7.88 3.62
C GLY A 360 -21.41 -6.47 3.07
N TYR A 361 -20.19 -6.07 2.70
CA TYR A 361 -19.93 -4.77 2.11
C TYR A 361 -19.25 -4.91 0.75
N SER A 362 -19.81 -4.26 -0.26
CA SER A 362 -19.24 -4.17 -1.60
C SER A 362 -18.88 -2.72 -1.90
N ARG A 363 -17.61 -2.46 -2.24
CA ARG A 363 -17.18 -1.13 -2.67
C ARG A 363 -17.74 -0.82 -4.05
N ILE A 364 -18.46 0.29 -4.17
CA ILE A 364 -18.96 0.87 -5.42
C ILE A 364 -18.77 2.39 -5.39
N THR A 365 -18.89 3.05 -6.54
CA THR A 365 -18.80 4.53 -6.59
C THR A 365 -20.03 5.21 -5.97
N ASP A 366 -19.90 6.45 -5.48
CA ASP A 366 -21.06 7.20 -4.94
C ASP A 366 -22.22 7.32 -5.95
N PRO A 367 -22.01 7.54 -7.27
CA PRO A 367 -23.10 7.50 -8.25
C PRO A 367 -23.80 6.14 -8.36
N GLN A 368 -23.06 5.03 -8.32
CA GLN A 368 -23.66 3.69 -8.33
C GLN A 368 -24.45 3.42 -7.04
N ALA A 369 -23.95 3.89 -5.89
CA ALA A 369 -24.66 3.80 -4.61
C ALA A 369 -25.98 4.56 -4.63
N ARG A 370 -26.03 5.74 -5.26
CA ARG A 370 -27.27 6.50 -5.49
C ARG A 370 -28.22 5.79 -6.46
N GLN A 371 -27.69 5.17 -7.52
CA GLN A 371 -28.51 4.42 -8.48
C GLN A 371 -29.14 3.16 -7.88
N ALA A 372 -28.52 2.55 -6.88
CA ALA A 372 -29.10 1.41 -6.17
C ALA A 372 -30.33 1.79 -5.30
N LEU A 373 -30.53 3.08 -4.98
CA LEU A 373 -31.64 3.55 -4.13
C LEU A 373 -32.97 3.69 -4.87
N VAL A 374 -32.97 3.77 -6.20
CA VAL A 374 -34.19 3.96 -7.01
C VAL A 374 -34.87 2.62 -7.35
N PRO A 375 -36.15 2.60 -7.78
CA PRO A 375 -36.84 1.36 -8.11
C PRO A 375 -36.10 0.57 -9.20
N GLY A 376 -35.85 -0.71 -8.96
CA GLY A 376 -35.04 -1.57 -9.83
C GLY A 376 -33.55 -1.69 -9.42
N GLY A 377 -33.08 -0.88 -8.47
CA GLY A 377 -31.69 -0.85 -7.98
C GLY A 377 -31.31 -1.90 -6.91
N GLY A 378 -32.25 -2.74 -6.48
CA GLY A 378 -32.06 -3.76 -5.44
C GLY A 378 -32.24 -3.22 -3.99
N PRO A 379 -32.73 -4.03 -3.03
CA PRO A 379 -32.98 -3.58 -1.66
C PRO A 379 -31.68 -3.64 -0.82
N VAL A 380 -30.80 -2.67 -1.03
CA VAL A 380 -29.47 -2.62 -0.40
C VAL A 380 -29.31 -1.29 0.33
N MET A 381 -28.93 -1.32 1.62
CA MET A 381 -28.48 -0.12 2.30
C MET A 381 -27.17 0.33 1.65
N THR A 382 -27.14 1.59 1.19
CA THR A 382 -25.98 2.16 0.51
C THR A 382 -25.27 3.23 1.29
N TYR A 383 -23.99 3.48 0.97
CA TYR A 383 -23.19 4.51 1.62
C TYR A 383 -22.59 5.50 0.61
N GLN A 384 -22.81 6.80 0.84
CA GLN A 384 -22.35 7.88 -0.03
C GLN A 384 -22.26 9.21 0.71
N SER A 385 -21.52 10.16 0.17
CA SER A 385 -21.34 11.48 0.81
C SER A 385 -22.44 12.48 0.43
N ALA A 386 -22.91 12.45 -0.82
CA ALA A 386 -24.01 13.29 -1.29
C ALA A 386 -25.31 12.48 -1.50
N PRO A 387 -26.48 13.06 -1.17
CA PRO A 387 -27.75 12.37 -1.36
C PRO A 387 -28.10 12.21 -2.85
N LEU A 388 -29.04 11.32 -3.15
CA LEU A 388 -29.73 11.34 -4.42
C LEU A 388 -30.54 12.63 -4.52
N ASP A 389 -30.46 13.33 -5.65
CA ASP A 389 -31.24 14.53 -5.91
C ASP A 389 -32.74 14.24 -5.75
N SER A 390 -33.47 15.12 -5.06
CA SER A 390 -34.88 14.90 -4.71
C SER A 390 -35.77 14.65 -5.93
N GLY A 391 -35.46 15.29 -7.07
CA GLY A 391 -36.17 15.05 -8.35
C GLY A 391 -35.92 13.66 -8.96
N ALA A 392 -34.80 13.02 -8.64
CA ALA A 392 -34.45 11.68 -9.13
C ALA A 392 -34.96 10.55 -8.23
N ALA A 393 -35.45 10.85 -7.02
CA ALA A 393 -35.95 9.85 -6.08
C ALA A 393 -37.25 9.17 -6.56
N GLY A 394 -38.06 9.84 -7.38
CA GLY A 394 -39.32 9.30 -7.89
C GLY A 394 -40.27 8.90 -6.74
N SER A 395 -40.75 7.65 -6.75
CA SER A 395 -41.60 7.08 -5.69
C SER A 395 -40.82 6.48 -4.50
N SER A 396 -39.49 6.64 -4.46
CA SER A 396 -38.65 6.06 -3.41
C SER A 396 -38.86 6.76 -2.07
N THR A 397 -39.01 5.97 -1.00
CA THR A 397 -39.07 6.49 0.37
C THR A 397 -37.69 6.37 0.99
N LEU A 398 -36.85 7.40 0.79
CA LEU A 398 -35.45 7.36 1.20
C LEU A 398 -35.26 7.89 2.62
N VAL A 399 -34.56 7.13 3.44
CA VAL A 399 -34.07 7.55 4.76
C VAL A 399 -32.55 7.60 4.72
N TYR A 400 -31.98 8.71 5.20
CA TYR A 400 -30.54 8.93 5.28
C TYR A 400 -30.10 9.04 6.75
N ALA A 401 -28.88 8.59 7.04
CA ALA A 401 -28.31 8.59 8.37
C ALA A 401 -26.79 8.80 8.31
N PRO A 402 -26.20 9.83 8.95
CA PRO A 402 -24.75 9.94 9.08
C PRO A 402 -24.19 8.70 9.78
N VAL A 403 -23.10 8.12 9.29
CA VAL A 403 -22.48 6.94 9.91
C VAL A 403 -20.99 7.08 10.17
N ALA A 404 -20.29 7.89 9.36
CA ALA A 404 -18.86 8.10 9.50
C ALA A 404 -18.47 9.52 9.10
N ASN A 405 -17.46 10.05 9.80
CA ASN A 405 -16.81 11.31 9.50
C ASN A 405 -15.32 11.03 9.29
N SER A 406 -14.77 11.42 8.14
CA SER A 406 -13.35 11.26 7.79
C SER A 406 -12.92 12.40 6.87
N ALA A 407 -11.82 12.28 6.14
CA ALA A 407 -11.32 13.34 5.26
C ALA A 407 -10.59 12.81 4.03
N ILE A 408 -10.50 13.64 3.00
CA ILE A 408 -9.57 13.46 1.89
C ILE A 408 -8.23 14.07 2.29
N VAL A 409 -7.14 13.32 2.14
CA VAL A 409 -5.81 13.74 2.58
C VAL A 409 -4.79 13.62 1.46
N PHE A 410 -3.74 14.44 1.54
CA PHE A 410 -2.56 14.33 0.70
C PHE A 410 -1.48 13.60 1.50
N THR A 411 -1.39 12.30 1.30
CA THR A 411 -0.39 11.49 2.01
C THR A 411 0.91 11.40 1.23
N TYR A 412 2.02 11.21 1.91
CA TYR A 412 3.32 11.18 1.27
C TYR A 412 4.32 10.25 1.96
N LEU A 413 5.33 9.84 1.21
CA LEU A 413 6.53 9.16 1.69
C LEU A 413 7.71 9.81 0.98
N ILE A 414 8.34 10.76 1.67
CA ILE A 414 9.45 11.55 1.13
C ILE A 414 10.63 11.38 2.07
N ASP A 415 11.76 10.94 1.54
CA ASP A 415 13.03 10.96 2.25
C ASP A 415 13.81 12.22 1.87
N LYS A 416 14.44 12.83 2.86
CA LYS A 416 15.40 13.92 2.71
C LYS A 416 16.60 13.40 1.95
N ASN A 417 16.80 13.83 0.71
CA ASN A 417 18.03 13.55 -0.03
C ASN A 417 18.65 14.84 -0.58
N TYR A 418 19.48 15.42 0.28
CA TYR A 418 20.14 16.69 0.03
C TYR A 418 21.35 16.51 -0.90
N VAL A 419 21.58 17.53 -1.73
CA VAL A 419 22.84 17.66 -2.46
C VAL A 419 24.02 17.80 -1.49
N SER A 420 25.21 17.36 -1.92
CA SER A 420 26.44 17.56 -1.15
C SER A 420 26.61 19.03 -0.77
N ASP A 421 26.84 19.28 0.52
CA ASP A 421 26.91 20.62 1.09
C ASP A 421 28.27 20.88 1.75
N PRO A 422 29.36 21.01 0.96
CA PRO A 422 30.70 21.24 1.49
C PRO A 422 30.85 22.61 2.18
N LYS A 423 29.85 23.49 2.04
CA LYS A 423 29.82 24.82 2.65
C LYS A 423 28.93 24.88 3.89
N HIS A 424 28.30 23.77 4.28
CA HIS A 424 27.39 23.68 5.43
C HIS A 424 26.28 24.76 5.41
N LEU A 425 25.72 25.03 4.23
CA LEU A 425 24.62 25.97 4.02
C LEU A 425 23.26 25.40 4.42
N ASN A 426 23.12 24.08 4.44
CA ASN A 426 21.94 23.36 4.89
C ASN A 426 22.09 22.98 6.37
N PRO A 427 21.39 23.64 7.30
CA PRO A 427 21.43 23.30 8.72
C PRO A 427 20.85 21.90 9.01
N ASP A 428 20.05 21.35 8.08
CA ASP A 428 19.43 20.03 8.20
C ASP A 428 20.21 18.94 7.45
N TYR A 429 21.42 19.21 6.94
CA TYR A 429 22.20 18.22 6.17
C TYR A 429 22.38 16.90 6.92
N GLY A 430 22.56 16.94 8.25
CA GLY A 430 22.70 15.73 9.06
C GLY A 430 21.44 14.85 9.16
N LYS A 431 20.30 15.32 8.67
CA LYS A 431 19.06 14.53 8.56
C LYS A 431 18.92 13.82 7.21
N ASN A 432 19.97 13.84 6.39
CA ASN A 432 19.96 13.18 5.08
C ASN A 432 19.60 11.69 5.22
N GLY A 433 18.77 11.18 4.32
CA GLY A 433 18.26 9.81 4.32
C GLY A 433 17.08 9.54 5.25
N THR A 434 16.64 10.50 6.08
CA THR A 434 15.45 10.37 6.95
C THR A 434 14.18 10.90 6.30
N GLN A 435 13.01 10.58 6.85
CA GLN A 435 11.73 11.00 6.25
C GLN A 435 11.39 12.47 6.57
N VAL A 436 10.82 13.18 5.59
CA VAL A 436 10.07 14.42 5.80
C VAL A 436 8.80 14.12 6.61
N THR A 437 8.42 15.01 7.53
CA THR A 437 7.27 14.79 8.44
C THR A 437 6.30 15.96 8.53
N ASP A 438 6.62 17.08 7.89
CA ASP A 438 5.95 18.37 8.05
C ASP A 438 5.64 19.05 6.70
N LEU A 439 5.36 18.27 5.66
CA LEU A 439 4.98 18.78 4.33
C LEU A 439 3.73 19.67 4.41
N LYS A 440 3.79 20.83 3.76
CA LYS A 440 2.68 21.80 3.65
C LYS A 440 2.29 22.00 2.19
N LEU A 441 0.98 22.06 1.94
CA LEU A 441 0.40 22.28 0.61
C LEU A 441 -0.69 23.36 0.64
N THR A 442 -0.74 24.14 -0.44
CA THR A 442 -1.85 25.05 -0.74
C THR A 442 -2.79 24.44 -1.76
N PRO A 443 -4.04 24.95 -1.87
CA PRO A 443 -4.91 24.67 -3.01
C PRO A 443 -4.21 24.84 -4.36
N LEU A 444 -3.42 25.91 -4.53
CA LEU A 444 -2.72 26.19 -5.79
C LEU A 444 -1.70 25.09 -6.15
N ILE A 445 -0.88 24.63 -5.20
CA ILE A 445 0.08 23.56 -5.44
C ILE A 445 -0.64 22.26 -5.84
N VAL A 446 -1.74 21.92 -5.15
CA VAL A 446 -2.55 20.75 -5.48
C VAL A 446 -3.18 20.88 -6.87
N ALA A 447 -3.67 22.07 -7.24
CA ALA A 447 -4.20 22.32 -8.58
C ALA A 447 -3.12 22.07 -9.66
N LYS A 448 -1.90 22.61 -9.48
CA LYS A 448 -0.76 22.40 -10.38
C LYS A 448 -0.43 20.90 -10.56
N LEU A 449 -0.44 20.12 -9.47
CA LEU A 449 -0.19 18.67 -9.48
C LEU A 449 -1.30 17.86 -10.18
N LEU A 450 -2.56 18.20 -9.95
CA LEU A 450 -3.71 17.52 -10.56
C LEU A 450 -3.85 17.83 -12.05
N THR A 451 -3.47 19.03 -12.46
CA THR A 451 -3.52 19.45 -13.87
C THR A 451 -2.20 19.23 -14.60
N GLN A 452 -1.28 18.42 -14.05
CA GLN A 452 -0.01 18.03 -14.68
C GLN A 452 0.73 19.24 -15.27
N SER A 453 0.82 20.30 -14.47
CA SER A 453 1.29 21.61 -14.92
C SER A 453 2.76 21.86 -14.58
N TYR A 454 3.40 20.94 -13.88
CA TYR A 454 4.86 20.82 -13.87
C TYR A 454 5.32 20.15 -15.17
N ARG A 455 6.52 20.47 -15.65
CA ARG A 455 7.00 19.88 -16.90
C ARG A 455 7.28 18.38 -16.75
N SER A 456 7.90 17.98 -15.64
CA SER A 456 8.16 16.57 -15.31
C SER A 456 6.92 15.79 -14.90
N ASP A 457 5.75 16.42 -14.87
CA ASP A 457 4.47 15.74 -14.70
C ASP A 457 3.90 15.20 -16.03
N THR A 458 4.59 15.45 -17.15
CA THR A 458 4.20 15.08 -18.53
C THR A 458 5.31 14.27 -19.23
N PRO A 459 4.97 13.39 -20.19
CA PRO A 459 5.95 12.61 -20.94
C PRO A 459 7.13 13.43 -21.50
N GLY A 460 8.35 12.95 -21.26
CA GLY A 460 9.57 13.61 -21.73
C GLY A 460 9.86 14.96 -21.08
N ASP A 461 9.41 15.20 -19.85
CA ASP A 461 9.64 16.44 -19.10
C ASP A 461 9.15 17.70 -19.86
N GLY A 462 7.95 17.59 -20.44
CA GLY A 462 7.36 18.64 -21.26
C GLY A 462 7.98 18.78 -22.65
N HIS A 463 8.80 17.81 -23.08
CA HIS A 463 9.35 17.70 -24.42
C HIS A 463 8.73 16.57 -25.26
N GLY A 464 7.70 15.89 -24.73
CA GLY A 464 6.93 14.90 -25.47
C GLY A 464 6.33 15.43 -26.77
N ALA A 465 6.06 14.53 -27.71
CA ALA A 465 5.35 14.85 -28.93
C ALA A 465 3.97 15.44 -28.59
N GLY A 466 3.71 16.65 -29.08
CA GLY A 466 2.47 17.39 -28.80
C GLY A 466 2.44 18.09 -27.44
N ALA A 467 3.59 18.32 -26.79
CA ALA A 467 3.72 19.02 -25.50
C ALA A 467 2.75 20.20 -25.35
N THR A 468 1.93 20.16 -24.30
CA THR A 468 0.87 21.15 -24.00
C THR A 468 1.13 21.96 -22.73
N VAL A 469 2.10 21.53 -21.92
CA VAL A 469 2.61 22.28 -20.77
C VAL A 469 3.51 23.43 -21.24
N PRO A 470 3.31 24.67 -20.76
CA PRO A 470 4.17 25.79 -21.12
C PRO A 470 5.64 25.57 -20.71
N SER A 471 6.58 25.87 -21.60
CA SER A 471 8.03 25.72 -21.34
C SER A 471 8.58 26.63 -20.23
N THR A 472 7.82 27.66 -19.84
CA THR A 472 8.17 28.57 -18.74
C THR A 472 7.70 28.08 -17.38
N ASN A 473 6.93 26.99 -17.31
CA ASN A 473 6.49 26.43 -16.04
C ASN A 473 7.67 25.78 -15.30
N PRO A 474 7.62 25.70 -13.95
CA PRO A 474 8.59 24.94 -13.18
C PRO A 474 8.66 23.48 -13.62
N ASP A 475 9.85 22.88 -13.52
CA ASP A 475 10.05 21.48 -13.87
C ASP A 475 9.33 20.55 -12.91
N SER A 476 9.39 20.85 -11.61
CA SER A 476 8.76 20.10 -10.52
C SER A 476 8.43 20.98 -9.31
N LEU A 477 7.92 20.37 -8.24
CA LEU A 477 7.78 21.00 -6.92
C LEU A 477 9.09 21.63 -6.41
N LEU A 478 10.24 21.04 -6.73
CA LEU A 478 11.55 21.51 -6.26
C LEU A 478 11.97 22.86 -6.87
N GLN A 479 11.27 23.33 -7.91
CA GLN A 479 11.49 24.64 -8.53
C GLN A 479 10.25 25.54 -8.41
N ASP A 480 9.19 25.07 -7.77
CA ASP A 480 7.97 25.87 -7.57
C ASP A 480 8.18 26.87 -6.42
N PRO A 481 8.07 28.19 -6.68
CA PRO A 481 8.33 29.21 -5.68
C PRO A 481 7.36 29.16 -4.49
N ASP A 482 6.10 28.77 -4.71
CA ASP A 482 5.12 28.65 -3.61
C ASP A 482 5.44 27.44 -2.74
N PHE A 483 5.80 26.32 -3.37
CA PHE A 483 6.18 25.11 -2.65
C PHE A 483 7.42 25.34 -1.80
N LEU A 484 8.45 25.99 -2.36
CA LEU A 484 9.70 26.30 -1.65
C LEU A 484 9.52 27.37 -0.56
N ALA A 485 8.58 28.30 -0.72
CA ALA A 485 8.26 29.26 0.35
C ALA A 485 7.70 28.55 1.59
N LEU A 486 6.87 27.51 1.39
CA LEU A 486 6.26 26.73 2.47
C LEU A 486 7.17 25.65 3.04
N ASN A 487 7.98 25.04 2.18
CA ASN A 487 8.83 23.90 2.47
C ASN A 487 10.29 24.23 2.10
N PRO A 488 10.94 25.18 2.78
CA PRO A 488 12.22 25.75 2.36
C PRO A 488 13.38 24.76 2.35
N ASP A 489 13.25 23.65 3.06
CA ASP A 489 14.23 22.57 3.10
C ASP A 489 14.42 21.89 1.72
N PHE A 490 13.36 21.86 0.90
CA PHE A 490 13.38 21.23 -0.41
C PHE A 490 14.29 21.93 -1.43
N LYS A 491 14.71 23.18 -1.19
CA LYS A 491 15.69 23.87 -2.04
C LYS A 491 17.07 23.19 -2.04
N PHE A 492 17.34 22.38 -1.03
CA PHE A 492 18.59 21.63 -0.87
C PHE A 492 18.50 20.20 -1.41
N PHE A 493 17.33 19.74 -1.84
CA PHE A 493 17.17 18.38 -2.36
C PHE A 493 17.88 18.23 -3.70
N ASN A 494 18.26 16.99 -4.04
CA ASN A 494 18.71 16.68 -5.39
C ASN A 494 17.60 17.00 -6.39
N ALA A 495 17.92 17.84 -7.39
CA ALA A 495 16.95 18.33 -8.37
C ALA A 495 16.25 17.23 -9.18
N THR A 496 16.83 16.02 -9.26
CA THR A 496 16.23 14.88 -9.96
C THR A 496 15.34 14.01 -9.05
N GLN A 497 15.32 14.26 -7.74
CA GLN A 497 14.46 13.55 -6.80
C GLN A 497 13.09 14.23 -6.75
N ILE A 498 12.30 13.96 -7.77
CA ILE A 498 10.96 14.49 -7.94
C ILE A 498 9.94 13.36 -7.78
N PRO A 499 8.68 13.65 -7.40
CA PRO A 499 7.67 12.60 -7.37
C PRO A 499 7.41 12.06 -8.78
N ASP A 500 6.95 10.81 -8.86
CA ASP A 500 6.41 10.21 -10.09
C ASP A 500 5.04 10.80 -10.49
N GLY A 501 4.79 12.04 -10.05
CA GLY A 501 3.52 12.74 -10.08
C GLY A 501 2.60 12.38 -8.91
N LEU A 502 1.57 13.20 -8.70
CA LEU A 502 0.51 12.94 -7.72
C LEU A 502 -0.28 11.68 -8.12
N ILE A 503 -0.25 10.66 -7.25
CA ILE A 503 -1.05 9.44 -7.38
C ILE A 503 -2.49 9.78 -7.04
N ALA A 504 -3.41 9.51 -7.96
CA ALA A 504 -4.83 9.77 -7.80
C ALA A 504 -5.63 8.51 -8.15
N PRO A 505 -6.77 8.26 -7.46
CA PRO A 505 -7.64 7.15 -7.80
C PRO A 505 -8.38 7.37 -9.11
N PHE A 506 -8.74 6.27 -9.78
CA PHE A 506 -9.59 6.28 -10.95
C PHE A 506 -11.08 6.41 -10.58
N GLY A 507 -11.86 7.01 -11.47
CA GLY A 507 -13.33 6.97 -11.43
C GLY A 507 -13.99 8.20 -10.79
N ASN A 508 -15.32 8.22 -10.87
CA ASN A 508 -16.14 9.30 -10.35
C ASN A 508 -16.43 9.10 -8.87
N SER A 509 -16.27 10.15 -8.06
CA SER A 509 -16.54 10.14 -6.62
C SER A 509 -17.02 11.51 -6.12
N ASP A 510 -17.80 11.50 -5.04
CA ASP A 510 -18.17 12.75 -4.36
C ASP A 510 -16.92 13.41 -3.73
N ALA A 511 -15.93 12.61 -3.35
CA ALA A 511 -14.65 13.08 -2.84
C ALA A 511 -13.88 13.91 -3.87
N ALA A 512 -13.77 13.47 -5.13
CA ALA A 512 -13.14 14.26 -6.17
C ALA A 512 -13.90 15.57 -6.44
N LYS A 513 -15.23 15.53 -6.41
CA LYS A 513 -16.05 16.76 -6.51
C LYS A 513 -15.74 17.74 -5.37
N GLN A 514 -15.56 17.23 -4.14
CA GLN A 514 -15.18 18.03 -2.98
C GLN A 514 -13.79 18.67 -3.14
N VAL A 515 -12.80 17.93 -3.64
CA VAL A 515 -11.46 18.49 -3.93
C VAL A 515 -11.57 19.63 -4.94
N TRP A 516 -12.29 19.45 -6.05
CA TRP A 516 -12.44 20.53 -7.03
C TRP A 516 -13.21 21.73 -6.49
N ALA A 517 -14.21 21.52 -5.63
CA ALA A 517 -14.91 22.60 -4.94
C ALA A 517 -13.97 23.39 -4.01
N TRP A 518 -13.12 22.69 -3.25
CA TRP A 518 -12.08 23.29 -2.42
C TRP A 518 -11.10 24.13 -3.26
N LEU A 519 -10.58 23.59 -4.35
CA LEU A 519 -9.67 24.30 -5.25
C LEU A 519 -10.31 25.55 -5.86
N ARG A 520 -11.59 25.50 -6.21
CA ARG A 520 -12.33 26.68 -6.72
C ARG A 520 -12.65 27.71 -5.65
N SER A 521 -12.64 27.34 -4.38
CA SER A 521 -12.88 28.28 -3.27
C SER A 521 -11.67 29.17 -3.01
N ASP A 522 -10.46 28.69 -3.32
CA ASP A 522 -9.24 29.47 -3.23
C ASP A 522 -9.04 30.39 -4.45
N SER A 523 -8.69 31.65 -4.17
CA SER A 523 -8.59 32.68 -5.20
C SER A 523 -7.41 32.48 -6.15
N ALA A 524 -6.29 31.94 -5.68
CA ALA A 524 -5.09 31.71 -6.48
C ALA A 524 -5.28 30.48 -7.37
N ALA A 525 -5.71 29.36 -6.79
CA ALA A 525 -6.05 28.13 -7.50
C ALA A 525 -7.16 28.37 -8.53
N LYS A 526 -8.24 29.10 -8.20
CA LYS A 526 -9.30 29.39 -9.18
C LYS A 526 -8.80 30.20 -10.39
N ARG A 527 -7.95 31.21 -10.18
CA ARG A 527 -7.35 32.00 -11.28
C ARG A 527 -6.44 31.13 -12.14
N PHE A 528 -5.63 30.28 -11.51
CA PHE A 528 -4.80 29.31 -12.22
C PHE A 528 -5.63 28.33 -13.06
N LEU A 529 -6.70 27.74 -12.48
CA LEU A 529 -7.64 26.86 -13.18
C LEU A 529 -8.39 27.58 -14.32
N ALA A 530 -8.48 28.91 -14.28
CA ALA A 530 -9.05 29.74 -15.34
C ALA A 530 -8.03 30.08 -16.45
N GLY A 531 -6.82 29.54 -16.39
CA GLY A 531 -5.77 29.73 -17.40
C GLY A 531 -4.83 30.89 -17.13
N GLN A 532 -4.96 31.60 -16.00
CA GLN A 532 -4.05 32.69 -15.67
C GLN A 532 -2.70 32.16 -15.18
N LYS A 533 -1.63 32.89 -15.47
CA LYS A 533 -0.32 32.64 -14.86
C LYS A 533 -0.36 33.08 -13.40
N VAL A 534 -0.11 32.16 -12.48
CA VAL A 534 -0.08 32.40 -11.02
C VAL A 534 1.21 31.79 -10.48
N ASP A 535 1.99 32.61 -9.78
CA ASP A 535 3.24 32.22 -9.11
C ASP A 535 4.19 31.41 -10.01
N GLY A 536 4.47 31.98 -11.18
CA GLY A 536 5.43 31.43 -12.13
C GLY A 536 4.90 30.35 -13.07
N ALA A 537 3.71 29.78 -12.81
CA ALA A 537 3.14 28.69 -13.63
C ALA A 537 1.78 29.04 -14.24
N SER A 538 1.49 28.45 -15.41
CA SER A 538 0.16 28.44 -16.01
C SER A 538 -0.36 27.01 -16.11
N ILE A 539 -1.68 26.80 -16.13
CA ILE A 539 -2.24 25.46 -16.29
C ILE A 539 -1.78 24.81 -17.61
N ASN A 540 -1.55 23.50 -17.59
CA ASN A 540 -1.34 22.71 -18.79
C ASN A 540 -2.56 22.88 -19.74
N THR A 541 -2.29 23.30 -20.98
CA THR A 541 -3.36 23.63 -21.95
C THR A 541 -4.20 22.44 -22.35
N ALA A 542 -3.74 21.20 -22.12
CA ALA A 542 -4.56 20.00 -22.25
C ALA A 542 -5.84 20.08 -21.41
N TYR A 543 -5.86 20.81 -20.29
CA TYR A 543 -7.01 20.89 -19.39
C TYR A 543 -8.03 21.98 -19.75
N ALA A 544 -7.77 22.81 -20.77
CA ALA A 544 -8.59 23.97 -21.10
C ALA A 544 -10.06 23.61 -21.40
N GLY A 545 -10.31 22.46 -22.04
CA GLY A 545 -11.66 22.02 -22.40
C GLY A 545 -12.54 21.58 -21.22
N LEU A 546 -11.96 21.40 -20.03
CA LEU A 546 -12.68 20.91 -18.84
C LEU A 546 -13.29 22.04 -18.00
N ASN A 547 -12.96 23.31 -18.29
CA ASN A 547 -13.50 24.48 -17.58
C ASN A 547 -13.42 24.36 -16.04
N LEU A 548 -12.32 23.82 -15.51
CA LEU A 548 -12.18 23.42 -14.09
C LEU A 548 -12.48 24.54 -13.07
N ALA A 549 -12.26 25.80 -13.45
CA ALA A 549 -12.55 26.96 -12.61
C ALA A 549 -14.05 27.24 -12.39
N THR A 550 -14.92 26.75 -13.28
CA THR A 550 -16.36 27.06 -13.29
C THR A 550 -17.25 25.82 -13.31
N ASP A 551 -16.78 24.71 -13.87
CA ASP A 551 -17.56 23.47 -13.96
C ASP A 551 -17.62 22.75 -12.61
N ALA A 552 -18.77 22.87 -11.93
CA ALA A 552 -19.03 22.21 -10.65
C ALA A 552 -19.46 20.73 -10.78
N SER A 553 -19.59 20.21 -12.01
CA SER A 553 -19.99 18.82 -12.27
C SER A 553 -18.82 17.84 -12.27
N ILE A 554 -17.58 18.32 -12.44
CA ILE A 554 -16.37 17.50 -12.44
C ILE A 554 -16.23 16.76 -11.10
N ASN A 555 -16.17 15.44 -11.18
CA ASN A 555 -16.19 14.54 -10.03
C ASN A 555 -15.20 13.37 -10.17
N SER A 556 -14.14 13.55 -10.96
CA SER A 556 -13.01 12.62 -11.07
C SER A 556 -11.70 13.42 -11.14
N PHE A 557 -10.55 12.74 -11.16
CA PHE A 557 -9.23 13.38 -11.31
C PHE A 557 -8.69 13.14 -12.73
N PRO A 558 -9.16 13.85 -13.77
CA PRO A 558 -8.77 13.58 -15.14
C PRO A 558 -7.26 13.75 -15.35
N LYS A 559 -6.64 12.80 -16.06
CA LYS A 559 -5.27 12.89 -16.60
C LYS A 559 -5.37 13.21 -18.09
N ASN A 560 -5.62 14.48 -18.43
CA ASN A 560 -6.04 14.88 -19.77
C ASN A 560 -4.88 15.13 -20.77
N ASP A 561 -3.63 15.08 -20.31
CA ASP A 561 -2.47 15.19 -21.19
C ASP A 561 -2.33 13.94 -22.06
N GLN A 562 -2.39 14.11 -23.38
CA GLN A 562 -2.33 13.03 -24.37
C GLN A 562 -0.97 12.94 -25.07
N THR A 563 0.06 13.58 -24.52
CA THR A 563 1.39 13.57 -25.13
C THR A 563 2.04 12.20 -24.98
N SER A 564 3.04 11.93 -25.81
CA SER A 564 3.86 10.73 -25.70
C SER A 564 5.33 11.08 -25.86
N TYR A 565 6.20 10.26 -25.28
CA TYR A 565 7.64 10.40 -25.42
C TYR A 565 8.27 9.11 -25.94
N LEU A 566 9.05 9.25 -27.00
CA LEU A 566 9.80 8.16 -27.63
C LEU A 566 11.24 8.21 -27.13
N GLY A 567 11.56 7.38 -26.13
CA GLY A 567 12.94 7.17 -25.68
C GLY A 567 13.78 6.37 -26.69
N PRO A 568 15.12 6.33 -26.55
CA PRO A 568 16.01 5.68 -27.50
C PRO A 568 15.71 4.19 -27.74
N ASP A 569 15.42 3.45 -26.67
CA ASP A 569 15.18 2.00 -26.72
C ASP A 569 13.70 1.62 -26.88
N TRP A 570 12.81 2.61 -26.97
CA TRP A 570 11.37 2.39 -27.02
C TRP A 570 10.86 2.13 -28.45
N PRO A 571 9.97 1.14 -28.66
CA PRO A 571 9.23 1.05 -29.91
C PRO A 571 8.20 2.19 -30.00
N LYS A 572 7.87 2.62 -31.24
CA LYS A 572 6.79 3.58 -31.46
C LYS A 572 5.46 3.04 -30.90
N PRO A 573 4.63 3.87 -30.23
CA PRO A 573 4.72 5.33 -30.11
C PRO A 573 5.52 5.87 -28.89
N GLY A 574 6.24 5.02 -28.16
CA GLY A 574 6.84 5.38 -26.86
C GLY A 574 5.86 5.18 -25.70
N TYR A 575 6.07 5.90 -24.60
CA TYR A 575 5.16 5.88 -23.44
C TYR A 575 4.34 7.18 -23.35
N GLY A 576 3.13 7.08 -22.81
CA GLY A 576 2.24 8.22 -22.59
C GLY A 576 2.02 8.54 -21.11
N THR A 577 1.13 9.49 -20.84
CA THR A 577 0.77 9.94 -19.50
C THR A 577 0.30 8.81 -18.59
N LEU A 578 -0.48 7.85 -19.09
CA LEU A 578 -0.98 6.75 -18.26
C LEU A 578 0.07 5.67 -17.96
N ASP A 579 1.10 5.54 -18.80
CA ASP A 579 2.26 4.70 -18.51
C ASP A 579 3.13 5.36 -17.44
N MET A 580 3.36 6.67 -17.56
CA MET A 580 4.16 7.46 -16.62
C MET A 580 3.47 7.66 -15.28
N ARG A 581 2.17 7.93 -15.29
CA ARG A 581 1.35 8.24 -14.12
C ARG A 581 0.07 7.41 -14.20
N PRO A 582 0.09 6.10 -13.91
CA PRO A 582 -1.13 5.30 -13.86
C PRO A 582 -2.06 5.80 -12.73
N TYR A 583 -3.34 5.48 -12.83
CA TYR A 583 -4.26 5.68 -11.71
C TYR A 583 -4.04 4.60 -10.65
N ALA A 584 -4.30 4.96 -9.39
CA ALA A 584 -4.61 3.97 -8.39
C ALA A 584 -6.02 3.40 -8.63
N ALA A 585 -6.24 2.14 -8.26
CA ALA A 585 -7.56 1.50 -8.40
C ALA A 585 -8.60 2.06 -7.43
N SER A 586 -8.17 2.73 -6.36
CA SER A 586 -9.00 3.32 -5.30
C SER A 586 -8.16 4.24 -4.41
N PHE A 587 -8.78 5.00 -3.50
CA PHE A 587 -8.03 5.80 -2.53
C PHE A 587 -7.16 4.91 -1.62
N ALA A 588 -7.66 3.74 -1.19
CA ALA A 588 -6.85 2.79 -0.41
C ALA A 588 -5.64 2.25 -1.18
N ASP A 589 -5.80 1.96 -2.48
CA ASP A 589 -4.69 1.56 -3.36
C ASP A 589 -3.68 2.70 -3.56
N ALA A 590 -4.14 3.95 -3.57
CA ALA A 590 -3.26 5.12 -3.66
C ALA A 590 -2.34 5.20 -2.43
N ALA A 591 -2.86 4.96 -1.22
CA ALA A 591 -2.05 4.88 0.00
C ALA A 591 -1.09 3.68 -0.03
N LEU A 592 -1.55 2.52 -0.52
CA LEU A 592 -0.71 1.32 -0.65
C LEU A 592 0.49 1.56 -1.59
N LYS A 593 0.27 2.28 -2.70
CA LYS A 593 1.35 2.68 -3.62
C LYS A 593 2.39 3.58 -2.96
N VAL A 594 1.95 4.52 -2.11
CA VAL A 594 2.86 5.41 -1.35
C VAL A 594 3.68 4.63 -0.33
N VAL A 595 3.07 3.77 0.50
CA VAL A 595 3.84 3.01 1.51
C VAL A 595 4.84 2.03 0.87
N ASN A 596 4.52 1.51 -0.31
CA ASN A 596 5.44 0.68 -1.10
C ASN A 596 6.45 1.49 -1.92
N ALA A 597 6.43 2.82 -1.82
CA ALA A 597 7.28 3.74 -2.58
C ALA A 597 7.25 3.46 -4.11
N ASN A 598 6.09 3.08 -4.65
CA ASN A 598 5.95 2.64 -6.03
C ASN A 598 4.65 3.15 -6.66
N SER A 599 4.77 4.23 -7.42
CA SER A 599 3.68 4.80 -8.23
C SER A 599 3.05 3.80 -9.23
N GLY A 600 3.81 2.79 -9.66
CA GLY A 600 3.43 1.83 -10.70
C GLY A 600 3.75 2.30 -12.12
N LYS A 601 4.53 3.37 -12.28
CA LYS A 601 4.98 3.87 -13.59
C LYS A 601 5.64 2.79 -14.43
N LYS A 602 5.51 2.89 -15.76
CA LYS A 602 6.07 1.97 -16.75
C LYS A 602 6.78 2.74 -17.88
N THR A 603 7.80 3.51 -17.52
CA THR A 603 8.55 4.37 -18.44
C THR A 603 9.88 3.77 -18.92
N ILE A 604 10.22 2.57 -18.48
CA ILE A 604 11.40 1.82 -18.93
C ILE A 604 10.95 0.73 -19.90
N PHE A 605 11.63 0.60 -21.04
CA PHE A 605 11.40 -0.52 -21.96
C PHE A 605 12.48 -1.57 -21.75
N ASP A 606 12.09 -2.81 -21.46
CA ASP A 606 13.03 -3.91 -21.27
C ASP A 606 13.05 -4.81 -22.53
N PRO A 607 14.09 -4.72 -23.37
CA PRO A 607 14.24 -5.54 -24.56
C PRO A 607 14.66 -6.99 -24.26
N THR A 608 15.02 -7.30 -23.01
CA THR A 608 15.53 -8.62 -22.60
C THR A 608 14.42 -9.59 -22.15
N LEU A 609 13.25 -9.07 -21.80
CA LEU A 609 12.07 -9.89 -21.50
C LEU A 609 11.51 -10.56 -22.78
N SER A 610 10.80 -11.68 -22.60
CA SER A 610 10.17 -12.42 -23.71
C SER A 610 8.67 -12.60 -23.46
N PRO A 611 7.78 -11.82 -24.11
CA PRO A 611 8.11 -10.75 -25.06
C PRO A 611 8.69 -9.49 -24.38
N PRO A 612 9.47 -8.67 -25.11
CA PRO A 612 9.90 -7.34 -24.66
C PRO A 612 8.70 -6.49 -24.26
N GLN A 613 8.81 -5.75 -23.16
CA GLN A 613 7.67 -5.01 -22.62
C GLN A 613 8.10 -3.81 -21.78
N ALA A 614 7.16 -2.90 -21.55
CA ALA A 614 7.32 -1.79 -20.63
C ALA A 614 7.31 -2.28 -19.17
N VAL A 615 8.29 -1.83 -18.41
CA VAL A 615 8.48 -2.14 -16.99
C VAL A 615 8.63 -0.86 -16.18
N GLY A 616 8.41 -0.97 -14.87
CA GLY A 616 8.70 0.12 -13.94
C GLY A 616 10.11 0.01 -13.38
N SER A 617 10.60 1.08 -12.75
CA SER A 617 11.82 1.07 -11.94
C SER A 617 11.67 0.28 -10.62
N GLY A 618 10.46 -0.21 -10.33
CA GLY A 618 10.12 -0.80 -9.04
C GLY A 618 9.96 0.26 -7.95
N ALA A 619 9.92 -0.20 -6.70
CA ALA A 619 9.89 0.67 -5.53
C ALA A 619 11.15 1.55 -5.45
N GLN A 620 10.96 2.82 -5.14
CA GLN A 620 12.04 3.75 -4.85
C GLN A 620 12.78 3.31 -3.59
N THR A 621 14.11 3.46 -3.60
CA THR A 621 14.99 2.96 -2.54
C THR A 621 14.96 3.86 -1.30
N PRO A 622 15.03 3.32 -0.08
CA PRO A 622 15.10 4.13 1.13
C PRO A 622 16.23 5.18 1.09
N GLY A 623 15.94 6.37 1.57
CA GLY A 623 16.83 7.52 1.54
C GLY A 623 16.63 8.43 0.33
N VAL A 624 15.93 8.00 -0.73
CA VAL A 624 15.64 8.85 -1.90
C VAL A 624 14.16 8.80 -2.33
N ARG A 625 13.28 8.25 -1.48
CA ARG A 625 11.85 8.14 -1.81
C ARG A 625 11.21 9.53 -1.94
N PHE A 626 10.28 9.67 -2.86
CA PHE A 626 9.43 10.83 -3.04
C PHE A 626 8.14 10.37 -3.73
N GLU A 627 7.16 9.99 -2.92
CA GLU A 627 5.81 9.65 -3.40
C GLU A 627 4.76 10.51 -2.69
N ILE A 628 3.74 10.92 -3.43
CA ILE A 628 2.61 11.70 -2.91
C ILE A 628 1.29 11.23 -3.55
N ALA A 629 0.24 11.09 -2.75
CA ALA A 629 -1.06 10.64 -3.21
C ALA A 629 -2.23 11.40 -2.59
N ILE A 630 -3.33 11.47 -3.34
CA ILE A 630 -4.65 11.75 -2.77
C ILE A 630 -5.23 10.42 -2.26
N THR A 631 -5.55 10.36 -0.97
CA THR A 631 -6.17 9.20 -0.32
C THR A 631 -7.19 9.64 0.73
N THR A 632 -7.73 8.71 1.51
CA THR A 632 -8.58 8.99 2.66
C THR A 632 -7.79 8.98 3.97
N SER A 633 -8.27 9.72 4.98
CA SER A 633 -7.59 9.82 6.28
C SER A 633 -7.48 8.46 6.98
N GLU A 634 -8.46 7.58 6.83
CA GLU A 634 -8.41 6.22 7.36
C GLU A 634 -7.41 5.32 6.62
N ALA A 635 -7.25 5.46 5.30
CA ALA A 635 -6.26 4.69 4.55
C ALA A 635 -4.83 5.16 4.88
N ALA A 636 -4.60 6.48 4.98
CA ALA A 636 -3.34 7.03 5.43
C ALA A 636 -2.98 6.57 6.86
N ALA A 637 -3.97 6.59 7.77
CA ALA A 637 -3.78 6.13 9.14
C ALA A 637 -3.49 4.62 9.21
N LEU A 638 -4.18 3.80 8.41
CA LEU A 638 -3.95 2.35 8.34
C LEU A 638 -2.50 2.04 7.92
N TYR A 639 -1.94 2.78 6.97
CA TYR A 639 -0.56 2.59 6.53
C TYR A 639 0.47 3.42 7.30
N GLY A 640 0.07 4.12 8.37
CA GLY A 640 0.98 4.95 9.17
C GLY A 640 1.64 6.08 8.38
N LEU A 641 1.05 6.48 7.25
CA LEU A 641 1.63 7.49 6.36
C LEU A 641 1.36 8.90 6.89
N PRO A 642 2.33 9.83 6.82
CA PRO A 642 2.09 11.21 7.15
C PRO A 642 1.13 11.85 6.13
N SER A 643 0.37 12.84 6.59
CA SER A 643 -0.50 13.67 5.75
C SER A 643 0.03 15.08 5.72
N ALA A 644 -0.02 15.72 4.56
CA ALA A 644 0.39 17.11 4.43
C ALA A 644 -0.56 18.03 5.19
N ALA A 645 0.00 19.03 5.86
CA ALA A 645 -0.80 20.11 6.42
C ALA A 645 -1.33 21.00 5.30
N VAL A 646 -2.60 21.38 5.38
CA VAL A 646 -3.20 22.32 4.43
C VAL A 646 -3.09 23.73 4.98
N VAL A 647 -2.57 24.63 4.15
CA VAL A 647 -2.44 26.07 4.44
C VAL A 647 -3.22 26.88 3.40
N PRO A 648 -3.74 28.07 3.78
CA PRO A 648 -4.53 28.88 2.86
C PRO A 648 -3.69 29.49 1.72
N ASP A 649 -2.44 29.88 1.99
CA ASP A 649 -1.53 30.48 1.01
C ASP A 649 -0.05 30.23 1.35
N ALA A 650 0.84 30.57 0.43
CA ALA A 650 2.29 30.32 0.53
C ALA A 650 3.01 31.18 1.59
N ASN A 651 2.37 32.26 2.07
CA ASN A 651 2.92 33.17 3.08
C ASN A 651 2.35 32.90 4.48
N ALA A 652 1.54 31.84 4.63
CA ALA A 652 0.94 31.49 5.91
C ALA A 652 2.03 31.20 6.95
N SER A 653 2.04 31.97 8.04
CA SER A 653 2.93 31.76 9.18
C SER A 653 2.44 30.67 10.15
N ASN A 654 1.22 30.19 9.97
CA ASN A 654 0.65 29.12 10.78
C ASN A 654 1.20 27.73 10.34
N PRO A 655 1.22 26.73 11.24
CA PRO A 655 1.71 25.39 10.91
C PRO A 655 0.82 24.62 9.90
N GLY A 656 -0.30 25.19 9.45
CA GLY A 656 -1.34 24.52 8.68
C GLY A 656 -2.26 23.66 9.54
N VAL A 657 -3.27 23.08 8.90
CA VAL A 657 -4.21 22.16 9.55
C VAL A 657 -3.96 20.74 9.06
N LEU A 658 -3.71 19.83 9.99
CA LEU A 658 -3.59 18.39 9.73
C LEU A 658 -4.97 17.70 9.83
N PRO A 659 -5.19 16.56 9.18
CA PRO A 659 -6.46 15.80 9.20
C PRO A 659 -6.63 14.96 10.47
N THR A 660 -6.58 15.60 11.64
CA THR A 660 -6.83 14.96 12.95
C THR A 660 -8.34 14.74 13.19
N SER A 661 -8.70 13.82 14.09
CA SER A 661 -10.10 13.67 14.50
C SER A 661 -10.72 14.99 14.97
N SER A 662 -9.97 15.82 15.71
CA SER A 662 -10.45 17.13 16.18
C SER A 662 -10.68 18.14 15.05
N SER A 663 -9.78 18.21 14.07
CA SER A 663 -9.91 19.17 12.96
C SER A 663 -10.97 18.75 11.95
N ILE A 664 -11.16 17.44 11.76
CA ILE A 664 -12.28 16.88 10.99
C ILE A 664 -13.61 17.22 11.68
N ALA A 665 -13.72 16.98 12.99
CA ALA A 665 -14.91 17.33 13.76
C ALA A 665 -15.22 18.83 13.70
N ALA A 666 -14.19 19.67 13.84
CA ALA A 666 -14.32 21.12 13.77
C ALA A 666 -14.87 21.57 12.41
N GLN A 667 -14.31 21.08 11.29
CA GLN A 667 -14.82 21.41 9.97
C GLN A 667 -16.26 20.95 9.78
N ILE A 668 -16.57 19.71 10.15
CA ILE A 668 -17.92 19.16 9.99
C ILE A 668 -18.96 19.97 10.78
N ALA A 669 -18.62 20.43 11.98
CA ALA A 669 -19.49 21.29 12.77
C ALA A 669 -19.59 22.72 12.22
N GLY A 670 -18.48 23.31 11.78
CA GLY A 670 -18.40 24.71 11.37
C GLY A 670 -18.79 25.01 9.92
N ALA A 671 -18.75 24.00 9.04
CA ALA A 671 -18.96 24.13 7.60
C ALA A 671 -20.11 23.26 7.06
N SER A 672 -20.99 22.75 7.93
CA SER A 672 -22.17 21.99 7.49
C SER A 672 -23.13 22.89 6.69
N VAL A 673 -23.47 22.47 5.47
CA VAL A 673 -24.42 23.18 4.59
C VAL A 673 -25.60 22.27 4.21
N PRO A 674 -26.85 22.77 4.22
CA PRO A 674 -28.01 21.95 3.86
C PRO A 674 -27.98 21.56 2.38
N THR A 675 -28.49 20.36 2.09
CA THR A 675 -28.69 19.89 0.71
C THR A 675 -30.16 20.04 0.28
N SER A 676 -30.48 19.60 -0.93
CA SER A 676 -31.88 19.49 -1.42
C SER A 676 -32.70 18.44 -0.64
N VAL A 677 -32.06 17.58 0.16
CA VAL A 677 -32.72 16.56 0.99
C VAL A 677 -32.67 16.99 2.45
N THR A 678 -33.85 17.07 3.07
CA THR A 678 -33.99 17.48 4.48
C THR A 678 -33.23 16.52 5.41
N GLY A 679 -32.47 17.07 6.36
CA GLY A 679 -31.66 16.28 7.30
C GLY A 679 -30.35 15.73 6.72
N VAL A 680 -30.06 16.02 5.44
CA VAL A 680 -28.77 15.71 4.81
C VAL A 680 -28.01 17.00 4.56
N PHE A 681 -26.78 17.03 5.05
CA PHE A 681 -25.86 18.15 5.00
C PHE A 681 -24.57 17.76 4.30
N GLY A 682 -24.12 18.60 3.36
CA GLY A 682 -22.76 18.58 2.84
C GLY A 682 -21.80 19.34 3.77
N VAL A 683 -20.53 19.36 3.40
CA VAL A 683 -19.49 20.16 4.07
C VAL A 683 -18.96 21.16 3.05
N ASP A 684 -19.05 22.46 3.31
CA ASP A 684 -18.47 23.48 2.44
C ASP A 684 -16.94 23.49 2.61
N PRO A 685 -16.15 23.10 1.58
CA PRO A 685 -14.70 23.09 1.71
C PRO A 685 -14.07 24.48 1.69
N GLY A 686 -14.81 25.52 1.27
CA GLY A 686 -14.35 26.91 1.24
C GLY A 686 -14.66 27.69 2.52
N ALA A 687 -15.44 27.12 3.44
CA ALA A 687 -15.81 27.79 4.68
C ALA A 687 -14.60 27.92 5.62
N PRO A 688 -14.27 29.15 6.08
CA PRO A 688 -13.16 29.36 7.00
C PRO A 688 -13.55 28.88 8.41
N VAL A 689 -13.05 27.71 8.81
CA VAL A 689 -13.25 27.17 10.16
C VAL A 689 -11.91 27.15 10.89
N ASN A 690 -11.84 27.81 12.05
CA ASN A 690 -10.61 27.83 12.84
C ASN A 690 -10.23 26.41 13.30
N GLY A 691 -9.03 25.94 12.92
CA GLY A 691 -8.57 24.58 13.17
C GLY A 691 -9.35 23.49 12.44
N GLY A 692 -10.27 23.85 11.53
CA GLY A 692 -11.03 22.91 10.70
C GLY A 692 -10.21 22.44 9.50
N TYR A 693 -10.20 21.13 9.26
CA TYR A 693 -9.53 20.57 8.08
C TYR A 693 -10.49 20.64 6.87
N PRO A 694 -10.17 21.40 5.80
CA PRO A 694 -11.15 21.82 4.79
C PRO A 694 -11.71 20.68 3.93
N LEU A 695 -11.01 19.56 3.85
CA LEU A 695 -11.42 18.39 3.07
C LEU A 695 -12.06 17.29 3.94
N ALA A 696 -12.66 17.67 5.07
CA ALA A 696 -13.50 16.79 5.86
C ALA A 696 -14.76 16.36 5.08
N LEU A 697 -15.17 15.12 5.27
CA LEU A 697 -16.32 14.50 4.63
C LEU A 697 -17.20 13.79 5.66
N ARG A 698 -18.50 13.83 5.39
CA ARG A 698 -19.52 13.08 6.11
C ARG A 698 -20.10 12.03 5.18
N THR A 699 -20.09 10.76 5.59
CA THR A 699 -20.71 9.67 4.84
C THR A 699 -22.05 9.29 5.47
N TYR A 700 -23.07 9.16 4.61
CA TYR A 700 -24.41 8.77 4.98
C TYR A 700 -24.68 7.33 4.56
N ALA A 701 -25.30 6.55 5.44
CA ALA A 701 -26.07 5.39 5.05
C ALA A 701 -27.42 5.84 4.49
N ALA A 702 -27.92 5.15 3.47
CA ALA A 702 -29.21 5.42 2.84
C ALA A 702 -29.98 4.13 2.59
N VAL A 703 -31.29 4.17 2.83
CA VAL A 703 -32.20 3.03 2.66
C VAL A 703 -33.45 3.48 1.93
N ASN A 704 -33.86 2.73 0.89
CA ASN A 704 -35.21 2.84 0.33
C ASN A 704 -36.16 1.98 1.15
N VAL A 705 -36.87 2.62 2.08
CA VAL A 705 -37.69 1.96 3.09
C VAL A 705 -38.73 1.03 2.45
N CYS A 706 -39.47 1.51 1.45
CA CYS A 706 -40.55 0.72 0.84
C CYS A 706 -40.09 -0.36 -0.15
N ALA A 707 -38.83 -0.31 -0.59
CA ALA A 707 -38.25 -1.36 -1.42
C ALA A 707 -37.57 -2.47 -0.59
N THR A 708 -37.25 -2.18 0.68
CA THR A 708 -36.43 -3.05 1.53
C THR A 708 -37.31 -3.92 2.41
N ALA A 709 -37.14 -5.25 2.33
CA ALA A 709 -37.96 -6.19 3.10
C ALA A 709 -37.83 -5.98 4.62
N LEU A 710 -38.93 -6.19 5.36
CA LEU A 710 -38.99 -5.95 6.81
C LEU A 710 -37.85 -6.58 7.64
N PRO A 711 -37.37 -7.82 7.38
CA PRO A 711 -36.22 -8.37 8.10
C PRO A 711 -34.93 -7.57 7.86
N ALA A 712 -34.70 -7.09 6.63
CA ALA A 712 -33.56 -6.25 6.30
C ALA A 712 -33.68 -4.87 6.96
N LEU A 713 -34.87 -4.25 6.97
CA LEU A 713 -35.08 -2.99 7.70
C LEU A 713 -34.79 -3.10 9.20
N LYS A 714 -35.12 -4.24 9.81
CA LYS A 714 -34.77 -4.50 11.22
C LYS A 714 -33.25 -4.57 11.41
N ALA A 715 -32.55 -5.25 10.52
CA ALA A 715 -31.09 -5.32 10.51
C ALA A 715 -30.46 -3.93 10.30
N ASP A 716 -30.91 -3.18 9.31
CA ASP A 716 -30.44 -1.82 9.02
C ASP A 716 -30.66 -0.90 10.24
N ALA A 717 -31.82 -0.98 10.91
CA ALA A 717 -32.07 -0.22 12.14
C ALA A 717 -31.12 -0.58 13.29
N GLN A 718 -30.71 -1.84 13.38
CA GLN A 718 -29.71 -2.31 14.35
C GLN A 718 -28.32 -1.78 14.00
N PHE A 719 -27.94 -1.84 12.72
CA PHE A 719 -26.69 -1.26 12.22
C PHE A 719 -26.61 0.23 12.54
N LEU A 720 -27.65 1.01 12.21
CA LEU A 720 -27.67 2.45 12.45
C LEU A 720 -27.58 2.79 13.95
N ALA A 721 -28.22 2.01 14.83
CA ALA A 721 -28.09 2.21 16.27
C ALA A 721 -26.67 1.89 16.77
N TYR A 722 -26.01 0.88 16.22
CA TYR A 722 -24.61 0.59 16.52
C TYR A 722 -23.70 1.73 16.05
N ALA A 723 -23.90 2.19 14.81
CA ALA A 723 -23.16 3.29 14.18
C ALA A 723 -23.34 4.62 14.91
N ALA A 724 -24.47 4.86 15.59
CA ALA A 724 -24.68 6.05 16.42
C ALA A 724 -24.17 5.90 17.86
N GLY A 725 -23.93 4.66 18.30
CA GLY A 725 -23.64 4.28 19.69
C GLY A 725 -22.24 3.68 19.85
N ALA A 726 -22.19 2.38 20.16
CA ALA A 726 -20.95 1.68 20.52
C ALA A 726 -19.86 1.75 19.44
N GLY A 727 -20.26 1.78 18.16
CA GLY A 727 -19.34 1.90 17.03
C GLY A 727 -18.57 3.21 16.97
N GLN A 728 -18.98 4.24 17.71
CA GLN A 728 -18.33 5.56 17.76
C GLN A 728 -17.22 5.67 18.80
N THR A 729 -16.86 4.57 19.48
CA THR A 729 -15.76 4.52 20.44
C THR A 729 -14.43 4.45 19.69
N PRO A 730 -13.54 5.46 19.73
CA PRO A 730 -12.28 5.43 19.01
C PRO A 730 -11.34 4.34 19.53
N GLY A 731 -10.66 3.64 18.62
CA GLY A 731 -9.60 2.68 18.95
C GLY A 731 -9.34 1.66 17.85
N THR A 732 -8.40 0.76 18.10
CA THR A 732 -7.91 -0.25 17.13
C THR A 732 -8.59 -1.61 17.29
N GLN A 733 -9.41 -1.80 18.31
CA GLN A 733 -10.08 -3.09 18.53
C GLN A 733 -11.26 -3.28 17.59
N LEU A 734 -11.51 -4.54 17.25
CA LEU A 734 -12.71 -4.95 16.54
C LEU A 734 -13.99 -4.40 17.19
N GLY A 735 -14.80 -3.70 16.39
CA GLY A 735 -16.03 -3.03 16.82
C GLY A 735 -15.86 -1.55 17.17
N GLN A 736 -14.65 -1.05 17.31
CA GLN A 736 -14.36 0.37 17.57
C GLN A 736 -14.28 1.18 16.27
N LEU A 737 -14.27 2.51 16.41
CA LEU A 737 -14.03 3.47 15.34
C LEU A 737 -12.51 3.55 15.07
N PRO A 738 -12.01 3.08 13.92
CA PRO A 738 -10.58 3.04 13.65
C PRO A 738 -9.93 4.43 13.56
N PRO A 739 -8.59 4.53 13.70
CA PRO A 739 -7.85 5.75 13.41
C PRO A 739 -8.15 6.32 12.01
N GLY A 740 -8.05 7.64 11.88
CA GLY A 740 -8.36 8.38 10.65
C GLY A 740 -9.83 8.80 10.52
N TYR A 741 -10.71 8.32 11.39
CA TYR A 741 -12.08 8.83 11.54
C TYR A 741 -12.20 9.85 12.68
N SER A 742 -13.23 10.67 12.60
CA SER A 742 -13.77 11.42 13.74
C SER A 742 -15.08 10.78 14.22
N SER A 743 -15.32 10.78 15.53
CA SER A 743 -16.62 10.42 16.06
C SER A 743 -17.72 11.33 15.49
N LEU A 744 -18.93 10.78 15.34
CA LEU A 744 -20.12 11.54 14.98
C LEU A 744 -20.42 12.64 16.00
N THR A 745 -20.84 13.81 15.51
CA THR A 745 -21.32 14.91 16.35
C THR A 745 -22.62 14.51 17.06
N SER A 746 -23.00 15.23 18.13
CA SER A 746 -24.27 14.98 18.83
C SER A 746 -25.49 15.16 17.90
N ALA A 747 -25.41 16.11 16.96
CA ALA A 747 -26.45 16.31 15.94
C ALA A 747 -26.52 15.12 14.98
N ASP A 748 -25.37 14.63 14.51
CA ASP A 748 -25.30 13.45 13.64
C ASP A 748 -25.86 12.21 14.33
N LYS A 749 -25.45 11.94 15.58
CA LYS A 749 -26.00 10.82 16.37
C LYS A 749 -27.52 10.91 16.52
N THR A 750 -28.06 12.12 16.67
CA THR A 750 -29.50 12.34 16.76
C THR A 750 -30.20 12.00 15.44
N LEU A 751 -29.65 12.45 14.30
CA LEU A 751 -30.16 12.11 12.97
C LEU A 751 -30.11 10.60 12.71
N THR A 752 -29.00 9.94 13.04
CA THR A 752 -28.82 8.49 12.84
C THR A 752 -29.79 7.69 13.71
N ASN A 753 -30.00 8.08 14.97
CA ASN A 753 -30.97 7.43 15.84
C ASN A 753 -32.42 7.65 15.38
N ALA A 754 -32.74 8.84 14.84
CA ALA A 754 -34.05 9.14 14.27
C ALA A 754 -34.33 8.31 13.00
N ALA A 755 -33.32 8.13 12.14
CA ALA A 755 -33.39 7.23 11.00
C ALA A 755 -33.65 5.78 11.44
N ALA A 756 -32.88 5.29 12.43
CA ALA A 756 -33.09 3.95 12.98
C ALA A 756 -34.49 3.78 13.59
N ALA A 757 -35.05 4.81 14.25
CA ALA A 757 -36.41 4.81 14.77
C ALA A 757 -37.46 4.74 13.65
N THR A 758 -37.25 5.47 12.55
CA THR A 758 -38.11 5.41 11.36
C THR A 758 -38.16 4.00 10.78
N LEU A 759 -37.01 3.33 10.64
CA LEU A 759 -36.97 1.95 10.16
C LEU A 759 -37.71 0.99 11.10
N ARG A 760 -37.52 1.12 12.42
CA ARG A 760 -38.25 0.32 13.42
C ARG A 760 -39.76 0.56 13.39
N ALA A 761 -40.19 1.80 13.16
CA ALA A 761 -41.60 2.14 13.06
C ALA A 761 -42.27 1.46 11.87
N GLU A 762 -41.60 1.41 10.71
CA GLU A 762 -42.09 0.66 9.55
C GLU A 762 -42.12 -0.85 9.83
N VAL A 763 -41.12 -1.40 10.54
CA VAL A 763 -41.13 -2.83 10.93
C VAL A 763 -42.30 -3.16 11.88
N ALA A 764 -42.60 -2.28 12.83
CA ALA A 764 -43.64 -2.50 13.82
C ALA A 764 -45.06 -2.21 13.29
N SER A 765 -45.19 -1.28 12.35
CA SER A 765 -46.47 -0.85 11.79
C SER A 765 -46.28 -0.47 10.32
N PRO A 766 -46.23 -1.46 9.41
CA PRO A 766 -45.88 -1.21 8.02
C PRO A 766 -46.87 -0.28 7.31
N LYS A 767 -46.35 0.74 6.64
CA LYS A 767 -47.12 1.72 5.86
C LYS A 767 -46.85 1.59 4.35
N CYS A 768 -45.71 1.03 3.97
CA CYS A 768 -45.39 0.79 2.58
C CYS A 768 -46.32 -0.31 2.03
N SER A 769 -46.92 -0.06 0.87
CA SER A 769 -47.85 -1.01 0.23
C SER A 769 -47.25 -2.41 0.06
N GLN A 770 -45.96 -2.48 -0.29
CA GLN A 770 -45.17 -3.71 -0.44
C GLN A 770 -45.07 -4.53 0.84
N HIS A 771 -45.19 -3.91 2.02
CA HIS A 771 -45.14 -4.59 3.32
C HIS A 771 -46.52 -4.96 3.87
N THR A 772 -47.56 -4.26 3.42
CA THR A 772 -48.96 -4.47 3.87
C THR A 772 -49.71 -5.56 3.10
N THR A 773 -49.17 -6.02 1.96
CA THR A 773 -49.85 -7.01 1.11
C THR A 773 -49.67 -8.42 1.69
N PRO A 774 -50.75 -9.18 1.96
CA PRO A 774 -50.62 -10.56 2.45
C PRO A 774 -49.85 -11.41 1.44
N LYS A 775 -48.85 -12.16 1.90
CA LYS A 775 -48.22 -13.23 1.12
C LYS A 775 -49.33 -14.15 0.58
N PRO A 776 -49.39 -14.47 -0.73
CA PRO A 776 -50.35 -15.44 -1.22
C PRO A 776 -50.18 -16.74 -0.44
N THR A 777 -51.26 -17.20 0.20
CA THR A 777 -51.34 -18.51 0.83
C THR A 777 -50.88 -19.55 -0.19
N ALA A 778 -49.94 -20.41 0.21
CA ALA A 778 -49.54 -21.56 -0.59
C ALA A 778 -50.78 -22.40 -0.89
N THR A 779 -51.28 -22.33 -2.12
CA THR A 779 -52.31 -23.27 -2.59
C THR A 779 -51.65 -24.63 -2.73
N ALA A 780 -52.25 -25.60 -2.06
CA ALA A 780 -51.83 -26.99 -2.05
C ALA A 780 -51.69 -27.57 -3.47
N THR A 781 -50.69 -28.42 -3.60
CA THR A 781 -50.42 -29.33 -4.72
C THR A 781 -51.67 -30.09 -5.18
N PRO A 782 -51.92 -30.18 -6.48
CA PRO A 782 -52.46 -31.40 -7.09
C PRO A 782 -51.34 -32.16 -7.80
N SER A 783 -51.26 -33.44 -7.49
CA SER A 783 -50.41 -34.40 -8.17
C SER A 783 -50.96 -34.73 -9.57
N SER A 784 -50.04 -35.10 -10.46
CA SER A 784 -50.15 -36.04 -11.58
C SER A 784 -50.20 -35.52 -13.04
N SER A 785 -49.19 -36.04 -13.76
CA SER A 785 -49.18 -36.55 -15.15
C SER A 785 -48.86 -35.61 -16.32
N GLY A 786 -47.81 -36.00 -17.07
CA GLY A 786 -47.85 -35.94 -18.54
C GLY A 786 -46.80 -35.12 -19.28
N THR A 787 -45.72 -35.81 -19.68
CA THR A 787 -45.18 -35.79 -21.06
C THR A 787 -44.17 -34.70 -21.49
N ALA A 788 -43.06 -35.20 -22.03
CA ALA A 788 -41.99 -34.47 -22.69
C ALA A 788 -42.38 -34.04 -24.12
N ALA A 789 -42.02 -32.81 -24.52
CA ALA A 789 -41.71 -32.42 -25.90
C ALA A 789 -40.95 -31.08 -25.88
N GLY A 790 -39.93 -30.96 -26.74
CA GLY A 790 -38.95 -29.87 -26.70
C GLY A 790 -39.17 -28.71 -27.68
N SER A 791 -38.08 -27.93 -27.80
CA SER A 791 -37.73 -26.94 -28.84
C SER A 791 -38.11 -25.46 -28.61
N GLY A 792 -37.06 -24.66 -28.37
CA GLY A 792 -36.64 -23.50 -29.19
C GLY A 792 -37.38 -22.17 -29.05
N GLY A 793 -36.65 -21.08 -28.71
CA GLY A 793 -37.13 -19.71 -28.93
C GLY A 793 -36.41 -18.58 -28.18
N SER A 794 -35.29 -18.14 -28.74
CA SER A 794 -34.81 -16.74 -28.91
C SER A 794 -35.11 -15.65 -27.86
N VAL A 795 -34.05 -15.04 -27.33
CA VAL A 795 -34.09 -13.74 -26.62
C VAL A 795 -33.85 -12.60 -27.63
N PRO A 796 -34.68 -11.53 -27.68
CA PRO A 796 -34.49 -10.41 -28.62
C PRO A 796 -33.43 -9.41 -28.13
N ASN A 797 -32.61 -8.95 -29.07
CA ASN A 797 -31.68 -7.83 -28.92
C ASN A 797 -32.39 -6.52 -29.30
N GLY A 798 -32.22 -5.46 -28.51
CA GLY A 798 -32.86 -4.15 -28.70
C GLY A 798 -31.86 -2.99 -28.74
N THR A 799 -31.38 -2.70 -29.95
CA THR A 799 -30.99 -1.40 -30.56
C THR A 799 -30.71 -0.15 -29.71
N THR A 800 -29.50 0.40 -29.88
CA THR A 800 -29.16 1.83 -29.79
C THR A 800 -28.90 2.43 -31.20
N PRO A 801 -29.31 3.67 -31.52
CA PRO A 801 -29.05 4.32 -32.82
C PRO A 801 -27.66 5.00 -32.93
N PRO A 802 -27.22 5.40 -34.14
CA PRO A 802 -25.81 5.35 -34.54
C PRO A 802 -25.08 6.70 -34.55
N ALA A 803 -23.75 6.65 -34.45
CA ALA A 803 -22.84 7.66 -34.97
C ALA A 803 -21.95 7.04 -36.07
N SER A 804 -21.72 7.85 -37.09
CA SER A 804 -21.38 7.52 -38.47
C SER A 804 -19.89 7.30 -38.75
N SER A 805 -19.62 6.20 -39.48
CA SER A 805 -18.73 6.03 -40.64
C SER A 805 -17.30 6.59 -40.70
N GLY A 806 -16.37 5.65 -40.96
CA GLY A 806 -15.25 5.79 -41.91
C GLY A 806 -13.88 5.62 -41.26
N GLY A 807 -13.04 4.63 -41.57
CA GLY A 807 -13.05 3.63 -42.63
C GLY A 807 -11.98 2.55 -42.37
N ALA A 808 -12.12 1.43 -43.07
CA ALA A 808 -11.47 0.15 -42.84
C ALA A 808 -10.07 0.00 -43.47
N VAL A 809 -9.22 -0.86 -42.88
CA VAL A 809 -8.32 -1.81 -43.59
C VAL A 809 -7.99 -3.01 -42.65
N PRO A 810 -7.51 -4.19 -43.13
CA PRO A 810 -8.21 -5.45 -42.95
C PRO A 810 -7.49 -6.46 -42.04
N SER A 811 -8.27 -7.48 -41.68
CA SER A 811 -7.93 -8.69 -40.95
C SER A 811 -6.63 -9.38 -41.39
N SER A 812 -5.80 -9.76 -40.42
CA SER A 812 -4.92 -10.93 -40.56
C SER A 812 -5.13 -11.86 -39.37
N THR A 813 -5.44 -13.10 -39.73
CA THR A 813 -5.63 -14.30 -38.92
C THR A 813 -4.42 -14.59 -38.07
N LYS A 814 -4.60 -14.87 -36.77
CA LYS A 814 -3.69 -15.70 -35.97
C LYS A 814 -4.38 -16.27 -34.72
N THR A 815 -4.53 -17.60 -34.76
CA THR A 815 -4.28 -18.60 -33.72
C THR A 815 -4.38 -18.14 -32.26
N THR A 816 -5.43 -18.64 -31.58
CA THR A 816 -5.58 -18.66 -30.13
C THR A 816 -4.46 -19.48 -29.47
N VAL A 817 -3.62 -18.82 -28.69
CA VAL A 817 -2.82 -19.42 -27.62
C VAL A 817 -3.35 -18.84 -26.31
N ALA A 818 -3.77 -19.72 -25.41
CA ALA A 818 -4.21 -19.38 -24.06
C ALA A 818 -3.03 -18.80 -23.27
N GLY A 819 -3.16 -17.55 -22.82
CA GLY A 819 -2.28 -16.97 -21.82
C GLY A 819 -2.86 -17.22 -20.43
N ASP A 820 -2.08 -17.88 -19.60
CA ASP A 820 -2.39 -18.17 -18.20
C ASP A 820 -2.65 -16.87 -17.41
N ALA A 821 -3.79 -16.84 -16.74
CA ALA A 821 -4.14 -15.80 -15.78
C ALA A 821 -3.40 -16.03 -14.46
N LEU A 822 -2.75 -14.97 -13.95
CA LEU A 822 -2.20 -14.89 -12.60
C LEU A 822 -3.31 -15.12 -11.54
N PRO A 823 -3.11 -15.99 -10.54
CA PRO A 823 -4.05 -16.13 -9.43
C PRO A 823 -3.83 -14.98 -8.44
N GLY A 824 -4.85 -14.13 -8.25
CA GLY A 824 -4.79 -13.01 -7.32
C GLY A 824 -5.92 -11.98 -7.41
N GLY A 825 -6.84 -12.11 -8.37
CA GLY A 825 -8.07 -11.32 -8.40
C GLY A 825 -9.18 -12.02 -7.64
N ILE A 826 -9.61 -11.48 -6.49
CA ILE A 826 -10.86 -11.89 -5.85
C ILE A 826 -11.99 -11.42 -6.76
N THR A 827 -12.50 -12.33 -7.59
CA THR A 827 -13.83 -12.16 -8.18
C THR A 827 -14.86 -12.29 -7.06
N PRO A 828 -15.84 -11.38 -6.93
CA PRO A 828 -16.93 -11.59 -6.00
C PRO A 828 -17.62 -12.90 -6.39
N MET A 829 -17.82 -13.79 -5.41
CA MET A 829 -18.53 -15.05 -5.60
C MET A 829 -19.87 -14.77 -6.30
N ALA A 830 -19.95 -15.10 -7.59
CA ALA A 830 -21.22 -15.25 -8.26
C ALA A 830 -21.93 -16.43 -7.58
N SER A 831 -23.15 -16.17 -7.10
CA SER A 831 -24.03 -17.18 -6.53
C SER A 831 -24.12 -18.37 -7.48
N ILE A 832 -23.57 -19.52 -7.06
CA ILE A 832 -23.65 -20.77 -7.82
C ILE A 832 -25.13 -21.14 -7.89
N SER A 833 -25.71 -21.14 -9.09
CA SER A 833 -27.09 -21.59 -9.28
C SER A 833 -27.23 -23.04 -8.80
N ALA A 834 -28.44 -23.47 -8.43
CA ALA A 834 -28.69 -24.85 -7.99
C ALA A 834 -28.16 -25.90 -9.00
N ALA A 835 -28.05 -25.56 -10.29
CA ALA A 835 -27.44 -26.41 -11.31
C ALA A 835 -25.92 -26.60 -11.13
N GLY A 836 -25.19 -25.58 -10.66
CA GLY A 836 -23.75 -25.68 -10.39
C GLY A 836 -23.41 -26.53 -9.17
N GLN A 837 -24.32 -26.65 -8.19
CA GLN A 837 -24.16 -27.55 -7.04
C GLN A 837 -24.25 -29.03 -7.45
N TYR A 838 -25.12 -29.38 -8.41
CA TYR A 838 -25.19 -30.74 -8.96
C TYR A 838 -24.03 -31.06 -9.92
N GLY A 839 -23.48 -30.06 -10.61
CA GLY A 839 -22.27 -30.21 -11.42
C GLY A 839 -21.02 -30.54 -10.60
N LEU A 840 -20.88 -29.95 -9.40
CA LEU A 840 -19.78 -30.24 -8.48
C LEU A 840 -19.87 -31.67 -7.90
N LEU A 841 -21.08 -32.13 -7.60
CA LEU A 841 -21.37 -33.50 -7.15
C LEU A 841 -21.11 -34.55 -8.25
N ALA A 842 -21.45 -34.24 -9.50
CA ALA A 842 -21.13 -35.11 -10.64
C ALA A 842 -19.62 -35.20 -10.91
N ALA A 843 -18.89 -34.09 -10.76
CA ALA A 843 -17.43 -34.08 -10.87
C ALA A 843 -16.76 -34.91 -9.76
N LEU A 844 -17.22 -34.81 -8.50
CA LEU A 844 -16.71 -35.60 -7.38
C LEU A 844 -16.90 -37.12 -7.58
N CYS A 845 -18.02 -37.54 -8.20
CA CYS A 845 -18.26 -38.95 -8.53
C CYS A 845 -17.38 -39.49 -9.67
N PHE A 846 -16.88 -38.63 -10.57
CA PHE A 846 -15.99 -39.02 -11.68
C PHE A 846 -14.50 -38.96 -11.34
N PHE A 847 -14.08 -38.15 -10.36
CA PHE A 847 -12.66 -38.03 -9.97
C PHE A 847 -12.21 -39.06 -8.92
N ALA A 848 -13.12 -39.58 -8.09
CA ALA A 848 -12.79 -40.58 -7.08
C ALA A 848 -12.23 -41.91 -7.64
N PRO A 849 -12.69 -42.46 -8.79
CA PRO A 849 -12.09 -43.66 -9.40
C PRO A 849 -10.67 -43.42 -9.94
N CYS A 850 -10.39 -42.22 -10.45
CA CYS A 850 -9.08 -41.86 -11.03
C CYS A 850 -7.98 -41.73 -9.97
N ALA A 851 -8.32 -41.30 -8.75
CA ALA A 851 -7.39 -41.23 -7.62
C ALA A 851 -6.96 -42.61 -7.09
N VAL A 852 -7.77 -43.65 -7.31
CA VAL A 852 -7.49 -45.02 -6.85
C VAL A 852 -6.77 -45.86 -7.92
N VAL A 853 -7.02 -45.62 -9.20
CA VAL A 853 -6.44 -46.40 -10.32
C VAL A 853 -5.11 -45.82 -10.84
N GLY A 854 -4.87 -44.52 -10.68
CA GLY A 854 -3.60 -43.88 -11.08
C GLY A 854 -2.34 -44.47 -10.44
N PRO A 855 -2.30 -44.72 -9.11
CA PRO A 855 -1.13 -45.27 -8.44
C PRO A 855 -0.82 -46.74 -8.80
N THR A 856 -1.82 -47.52 -9.20
CA THR A 856 -1.64 -48.94 -9.57
C THR A 856 -1.09 -49.11 -10.98
N LEU A 857 -1.41 -48.21 -11.92
CA LEU A 857 -0.83 -48.19 -13.27
C LEU A 857 0.64 -47.72 -13.28
N LEU A 858 1.02 -46.81 -12.38
CA LEU A 858 2.40 -46.34 -12.22
C LEU A 858 3.32 -47.37 -11.53
N ARG A 859 2.77 -48.30 -10.74
CA ARG A 859 3.53 -49.44 -10.20
C ARG A 859 3.77 -50.54 -11.24
N ALA A 860 2.85 -50.74 -12.19
CA ALA A 860 2.99 -51.73 -13.25
C ALA A 860 4.02 -51.34 -14.33
N SER A 861 4.26 -50.04 -14.56
CA SER A 861 5.25 -49.56 -15.53
C SER A 861 6.70 -49.58 -15.03
N ARG A 862 6.93 -49.75 -13.72
CA ARG A 862 8.28 -49.82 -13.11
C ARG A 862 8.84 -51.24 -12.98
N SER A 863 8.08 -52.27 -13.30
CA SER A 863 8.52 -53.67 -13.27
C SER A 863 8.87 -54.25 -14.65
N GLY A 864 9.02 -53.40 -15.66
CA GLY A 864 9.32 -53.81 -17.04
C GLY A 864 10.19 -52.79 -17.78
N SER A 865 11.38 -52.52 -17.26
CA SER A 865 12.55 -51.95 -17.99
C SER A 865 13.80 -52.18 -17.18
#